data_AF-W9WFL3-F1
#
_entry.id   AF-W9WFL3-F1
#
_cell.length_a   1.000
_cell.length_b   1.000
_cell.length_c   1.000
_cell.angle_alpha   90.00
_cell.angle_beta   90.00
_cell.angle_gamma   90.00
#
_symmetry.space_group_name_H-M   'P 1'
#
loop_
_entity.id
_entity.type
_entity.pdbx_description
1 polymer ?
#
loop_
_entity_poly.entity_id
_entity_poly.type
_entity_poly.pdbx_seq_one_letter_code
_entity_poly.pdbx_strand_id
1 'polypeptide(L)'
;MVTPAVPEIIEDEDIGLAVDARTESLPGLRELGPPDLVHLVKQSTKAGAKQTGVYHHVTGIDASSSASLAAYVNTLTFNPADKTHKVVSGLYCCYNAFSHLDMRVEVKIPGSVESYCVDERGDRRVATESLWLETFLCAVLRAYSYSDNGSGDTIKKIIGVRRFNPIINTELEHRFFEAAERLFFSGRQLGSDPEIQIPNVVSNHLTAGLLKYIQTTGRYTSGINLFEKLRTKDVEVSSLLARVLLDGDEEIQAVRLLHDSLEDVPMDYALLDCQASFCESKGEGEMALELAKQGVTAAPSEFSTWARLAEVYVDLEQWDLALLTLNSCPMFSYQDKDSPRMPEPSRVLLPILPESALDEIDEGQPRQGEPFDQVHVSLRKLQAATYQGTFLKAYSLLTRIAAAIGWDTLLKTRSQVFVMEEEYRSERQHSFTPKTPASKNASTIALSGTPNGDPKANGNGADEDDESDGGSGTEEPRRHEDGLDGASSTAPTLNGGLSTNENAEVKADQSMEKPVPTIAAEEVKSGNDEPDQDHAQYPQFQNKRLCERWLDNLFMVLYEDLRIYTIWRTEMGQYRQQQMQYKKSAAEWEILGDLAERLHHTNEALEAYQQCLNIRFSPKAMKGLLKMYEKKGDTRNILACLIRLITWQYRWYSEFSPELFYSIRKLIEEEGAVKIRSIVQSTNLPQHVLDLTHEYCRLCVTFRSSGTDG
;
A
#
# COMPACT_ATOMS: atom_id res chain seq x y z
N MET A 1 28.63 -6.78 15.39
CA MET A 1 27.50 -6.22 14.63
C MET A 1 28.03 -5.91 13.25
N VAL A 2 27.44 -6.53 12.23
CA VAL A 2 27.88 -6.43 10.84
C VAL A 2 27.22 -5.19 10.25
N THR A 3 27.87 -4.04 10.40
CA THR A 3 27.32 -2.76 9.92
C THR A 3 27.06 -2.85 8.42
N PRO A 4 25.83 -2.60 7.93
CA PRO A 4 25.53 -2.65 6.50
C PRO A 4 26.40 -1.65 5.73
N ALA A 5 26.68 -1.94 4.45
CA ALA A 5 27.54 -1.07 3.63
C ALA A 5 26.97 0.36 3.46
N VAL A 6 27.79 1.28 2.96
CA VAL A 6 27.41 2.69 2.73
C VAL A 6 27.16 2.88 1.23
N PRO A 7 25.91 3.04 0.76
CA PRO A 7 25.64 3.53 -0.58
C PRO A 7 26.05 5.01 -0.68
N GLU A 8 26.52 5.44 -1.85
CA GLU A 8 26.92 6.83 -2.09
C GLU A 8 26.24 7.35 -3.37
N ILE A 9 25.31 8.28 -3.21
CA ILE A 9 24.67 9.03 -4.31
C ILE A 9 25.45 10.34 -4.48
N ILE A 10 25.95 10.64 -5.67
CA ILE A 10 27.05 11.61 -5.85
C ILE A 10 26.61 12.87 -6.60
N GLU A 11 27.01 14.02 -6.07
CA GLU A 11 26.86 15.37 -6.61
C GLU A 11 28.26 15.87 -7.04
N ASP A 12 28.54 15.90 -8.34
CA ASP A 12 29.88 16.19 -8.87
C ASP A 12 30.10 17.66 -9.29
N GLU A 13 29.05 18.47 -9.39
CA GLU A 13 29.13 19.90 -9.79
C GLU A 13 28.54 20.80 -8.71
N ASP A 14 27.22 20.77 -8.50
CA ASP A 14 26.53 21.53 -7.45
C ASP A 14 26.41 20.72 -6.15
N ILE A 15 27.25 21.06 -5.16
CA ILE A 15 27.30 20.37 -3.87
C ILE A 15 26.21 20.92 -2.94
N GLY A 16 25.27 20.07 -2.53
CA GLY A 16 24.21 20.39 -1.57
C GLY A 16 22.79 20.31 -2.12
N LEU A 17 22.59 20.05 -3.41
CA LEU A 17 21.25 20.02 -4.04
C LEU A 17 20.26 19.09 -3.33
N ALA A 18 20.70 17.95 -2.79
CA ALA A 18 19.82 17.06 -2.01
C ALA A 18 19.35 17.67 -0.67
N VAL A 19 20.11 18.59 -0.08
CA VAL A 19 19.75 19.34 1.14
C VAL A 19 18.78 20.46 0.81
N ASP A 20 18.98 21.14 -0.32
CA ASP A 20 18.09 22.20 -0.80
C ASP A 20 16.73 21.61 -1.23
N ALA A 21 16.73 20.56 -2.06
CA ALA A 21 15.52 19.81 -2.44
C ALA A 21 14.76 19.24 -1.22
N ARG A 22 15.47 18.78 -0.18
CA ARG A 22 14.83 18.40 1.10
C ARG A 22 14.16 19.61 1.76
N THR A 23 14.79 20.78 1.74
CA THR A 23 14.25 22.02 2.31
C THR A 23 13.00 22.49 1.54
N GLU A 24 13.04 22.48 0.21
CA GLU A 24 11.87 22.76 -0.65
C GLU A 24 10.72 21.78 -0.45
N SER A 25 11.00 20.54 -0.03
CA SER A 25 9.98 19.52 0.21
C SER A 25 9.20 19.71 1.52
N LEU A 26 9.74 20.46 2.50
CA LEU A 26 9.18 20.55 3.86
C LEU A 26 7.70 20.99 3.91
N PRO A 27 7.25 22.04 3.19
CA PRO A 27 5.84 22.47 3.22
C PRO A 27 4.86 21.44 2.63
N GLY A 28 5.36 20.40 1.96
CA GLY A 28 4.57 19.33 1.35
C GLY A 28 4.41 18.08 2.21
N LEU A 29 5.15 17.95 3.32
CA LEU A 29 5.16 16.75 4.17
C LEU A 29 3.90 16.66 5.03
N ARG A 30 3.28 15.48 5.14
CA ARG A 30 1.99 15.31 5.84
C ARG A 30 1.92 14.14 6.80
N GLU A 31 2.86 13.19 6.69
CA GLU A 31 2.94 12.02 7.55
C GLU A 31 4.12 12.19 8.52
N LEU A 32 4.69 11.09 9.02
CA LEU A 32 5.93 11.07 9.79
C LEU A 32 7.14 11.76 9.11
N GLY A 33 7.06 12.07 7.81
CA GLY A 33 8.15 12.65 7.01
C GLY A 33 9.13 11.62 6.42
N PRO A 34 9.95 12.03 5.44
CA PRO A 34 10.83 11.15 4.68
C PRO A 34 11.96 10.57 5.54
N PRO A 35 12.65 9.50 5.08
CA PRO A 35 13.90 9.03 5.67
C PRO A 35 14.86 10.16 5.95
N ASP A 36 15.66 10.01 7.01
CA ASP A 36 16.68 10.98 7.37
C ASP A 36 17.70 11.07 6.22
N LEU A 37 18.23 12.27 6.00
CA LEU A 37 19.23 12.53 4.97
C LEU A 37 20.58 12.70 5.64
N VAL A 38 21.60 12.03 5.12
CA VAL A 38 22.99 12.33 5.47
C VAL A 38 23.75 12.73 4.22
N HIS A 39 24.25 13.95 4.24
CA HIS A 39 25.09 14.54 3.21
C HIS A 39 26.53 14.66 3.73
N LEU A 40 27.52 14.38 2.91
CA LEU A 40 28.94 14.46 3.23
C LEU A 40 29.69 15.20 2.13
N VAL A 41 30.54 16.15 2.50
CA VAL A 41 31.47 16.78 1.55
C VAL A 41 32.79 16.02 1.61
N LYS A 42 33.06 15.25 0.54
CA LYS A 42 34.34 14.58 0.32
C LYS A 42 35.30 15.51 -0.41
N GLN A 43 36.58 15.51 -0.03
CA GLN A 43 37.66 16.22 -0.74
C GLN A 43 38.71 15.23 -1.23
N SER A 44 39.16 15.38 -2.49
CA SER A 44 40.20 14.51 -3.05
C SER A 44 41.56 14.77 -2.42
N THR A 45 42.28 13.69 -2.09
CA THR A 45 43.65 13.72 -1.55
C THR A 45 44.72 14.01 -2.62
N LYS A 46 44.33 14.03 -3.90
CA LYS A 46 45.22 14.34 -5.02
C LYS A 46 45.34 15.86 -5.23
N ALA A 47 46.44 16.29 -5.85
CA ALA A 47 46.65 17.68 -6.22
C ALA A 47 45.48 18.20 -7.09
N GLY A 48 44.86 19.30 -6.65
CA GLY A 48 43.64 19.85 -7.25
C GLY A 48 42.51 20.07 -6.23
N ALA A 49 42.51 19.32 -5.11
CA ALA A 49 41.66 19.59 -3.93
C ALA A 49 40.13 19.66 -4.19
N LYS A 50 39.65 19.15 -5.34
CA LYS A 50 38.22 19.15 -5.71
C LYS A 50 37.39 18.51 -4.60
N GLN A 51 36.28 19.17 -4.27
CA GLN A 51 35.23 18.62 -3.41
C GLN A 51 34.13 17.97 -4.27
N THR A 52 33.44 16.99 -3.68
CA THR A 52 32.29 16.29 -4.25
C THR A 52 31.28 16.07 -3.13
N GLY A 53 30.01 16.39 -3.37
CA GLY A 53 28.93 15.99 -2.47
C GLY A 53 28.65 14.50 -2.62
N VAL A 54 28.44 13.80 -1.51
CA VAL A 54 27.82 12.47 -1.53
C VAL A 54 26.73 12.43 -0.48
N TYR A 55 25.61 11.77 -0.78
CA TYR A 55 24.53 11.59 0.19
C TYR A 55 23.96 10.17 0.16
N HIS A 56 23.29 9.82 1.25
CA HIS A 56 22.49 8.62 1.38
C HIS A 56 21.36 8.84 2.38
N HIS A 57 20.38 7.95 2.35
CA HIS A 57 19.26 7.98 3.30
C HIS A 57 19.50 7.03 4.46
N VAL A 58 18.90 7.33 5.61
CA VAL A 58 18.98 6.47 6.79
C VAL A 58 17.69 6.47 7.60
N THR A 59 17.43 5.38 8.31
CA THR A 59 16.41 5.27 9.37
C THR A 59 16.97 4.48 10.55
N GLY A 60 16.46 4.73 11.76
CA GLY A 60 16.81 3.93 12.95
C GLY A 60 18.10 4.32 13.68
N ILE A 61 18.68 5.49 13.40
CA ILE A 61 19.74 6.07 14.24
C ILE A 61 19.12 6.75 15.47
N ASP A 62 19.80 6.69 16.60
CA ASP A 62 19.42 7.43 17.80
C ASP A 62 19.45 8.94 17.55
N ALA A 63 18.27 9.55 17.45
CA ALA A 63 18.08 10.99 17.31
C ALA A 63 17.78 11.70 18.65
N SER A 64 18.05 11.07 19.80
CA SER A 64 17.83 11.70 21.13
C SER A 64 18.80 12.83 21.47
N SER A 65 19.87 13.01 20.69
CA SER A 65 20.79 14.15 20.84
C SER A 65 21.56 14.45 19.56
N SER A 66 22.03 15.70 19.43
CA SER A 66 22.99 16.08 18.38
C SER A 66 24.33 15.33 18.49
N ALA A 67 24.71 14.89 19.70
CA ALA A 67 25.90 14.07 19.91
C ALA A 67 25.76 12.66 19.32
N SER A 68 24.59 12.04 19.44
CA SER A 68 24.28 10.73 18.84
C SER A 68 24.35 10.77 17.31
N LEU A 69 23.74 11.79 16.70
CA LEU A 69 23.77 12.02 15.25
C LEU A 69 25.19 12.35 14.74
N ALA A 70 25.93 13.20 15.46
CA ALA A 70 27.32 13.50 15.14
C ALA A 70 28.23 12.27 15.29
N ALA A 71 27.98 11.38 16.25
CA ALA A 71 28.71 10.12 16.38
C ALA A 71 28.49 9.22 15.16
N TYR A 72 27.25 9.11 14.64
CA TYR A 72 26.99 8.41 13.39
C TYR A 72 27.75 9.02 12.21
N VAL A 73 27.70 10.35 12.03
CA VAL A 73 28.49 11.04 10.98
C VAL A 73 29.99 10.75 11.11
N ASN A 74 30.52 10.73 12.33
CA ASN A 74 31.91 10.38 12.59
C ASN A 74 32.27 8.93 12.17
N THR A 75 31.35 7.96 12.22
CA THR A 75 31.61 6.59 11.71
C THR A 75 31.89 6.56 10.20
N LEU A 76 31.30 7.50 9.45
CA LEU A 76 31.40 7.57 7.98
C LEU A 76 32.73 8.18 7.52
N THR A 77 33.49 8.81 8.42
CA THR A 77 34.78 9.45 8.10
C THR A 77 35.91 8.45 7.80
N PHE A 78 35.76 7.20 8.25
CA PHE A 78 36.75 6.13 8.10
C PHE A 78 36.24 4.99 7.21
N ASN A 79 35.85 5.30 5.97
CA ASN A 79 35.57 4.26 4.96
C ASN A 79 36.90 3.61 4.50
N PRO A 80 37.17 2.32 4.79
CA PRO A 80 38.43 1.67 4.42
C PRO A 80 38.58 1.41 2.91
N ALA A 81 37.50 1.50 2.13
CA ALA A 81 37.52 1.34 0.68
C ALA A 81 37.96 2.63 -0.04
N ASP A 82 37.43 3.80 0.34
CA ASP A 82 37.82 5.09 -0.27
C ASP A 82 39.08 5.67 0.36
N LYS A 83 40.23 5.18 -0.11
CA LYS A 83 41.56 5.71 0.26
C LYS A 83 41.92 6.98 -0.51
N THR A 84 41.01 7.52 -1.32
CA THR A 84 41.27 8.58 -2.30
C THR A 84 40.67 9.93 -1.91
N HIS A 85 39.60 9.94 -1.12
CA HIS A 85 38.99 11.15 -0.58
C HIS A 85 39.05 11.17 0.95
N LYS A 86 38.80 12.33 1.54
CA LYS A 86 38.58 12.52 2.98
C LYS A 86 37.27 13.27 3.18
N VAL A 87 36.49 12.89 4.18
CA VAL A 87 35.31 13.66 4.59
C VAL A 87 35.77 14.92 5.31
N VAL A 88 35.31 16.09 4.85
CA VAL A 88 35.66 17.41 5.41
C VAL A 88 34.50 17.99 6.22
N SER A 89 33.27 17.72 5.80
CA SER A 89 32.08 17.99 6.60
C SER A 89 31.00 16.93 6.35
N GLY A 90 30.04 16.85 7.26
CA GLY A 90 28.82 16.08 7.10
C GLY A 90 27.64 16.78 7.75
N LEU A 91 26.45 16.61 7.16
CA LEU A 91 25.18 17.15 7.63
C LEU A 91 24.19 16.00 7.79
N TYR A 92 23.63 15.84 8.99
CA TYR A 92 22.53 14.92 9.26
C TYR A 92 21.23 15.73 9.38
N CYS A 93 20.17 15.35 8.65
CA CYS A 93 18.84 15.97 8.71
C CYS A 93 17.77 14.92 9.13
N CYS A 94 17.09 15.17 10.25
CA CYS A 94 15.98 14.35 10.77
C CYS A 94 14.70 15.19 10.88
N TYR A 95 13.56 14.69 10.36
CA TYR A 95 12.31 15.47 10.37
C TYR A 95 11.48 15.22 11.62
N ASN A 96 11.13 16.29 12.34
CA ASN A 96 10.18 16.27 13.44
C ASN A 96 8.77 16.59 12.93
N ALA A 97 7.89 15.59 12.95
CA ALA A 97 6.51 15.70 12.49
C ALA A 97 5.54 16.30 13.52
N PHE A 98 5.90 16.41 14.82
CA PHE A 98 5.07 17.13 15.80
C PHE A 98 5.15 18.65 15.61
N SER A 99 6.37 19.17 15.41
CA SER A 99 6.63 20.61 15.26
C SER A 99 6.78 21.08 13.80
N HIS A 100 6.74 20.17 12.82
CA HIS A 100 7.04 20.40 11.40
C HIS A 100 8.39 21.10 11.16
N LEU A 101 9.46 20.58 11.79
CA LEU A 101 10.82 21.12 11.71
C LEU A 101 11.83 20.05 11.27
N ASP A 102 12.76 20.41 10.39
CA ASP A 102 13.90 19.55 10.01
C ASP A 102 15.09 19.86 10.92
N MET A 103 15.39 18.95 11.85
CA MET A 103 16.52 19.05 12.78
C MET A 103 17.81 18.72 12.03
N ARG A 104 18.80 19.62 12.11
CA ARG A 104 20.06 19.52 11.36
C ARG A 104 21.27 19.53 12.30
N VAL A 105 22.19 18.60 12.08
CA VAL A 105 23.47 18.51 12.79
C VAL A 105 24.61 18.57 11.77
N GLU A 106 25.38 19.66 11.81
CA GLU A 106 26.50 19.90 10.93
C GLU A 106 27.83 19.61 11.66
N VAL A 107 28.60 18.67 11.14
CA VAL A 107 29.90 18.26 11.66
C VAL A 107 30.99 18.74 10.71
N LYS A 108 31.92 19.57 11.19
CA LYS A 108 33.09 20.07 10.43
C LYS A 108 34.35 19.37 10.96
N ILE A 109 35.15 18.79 10.06
CA ILE A 109 36.21 17.84 10.39
C ILE A 109 37.59 18.40 9.99
N PRO A 110 38.51 18.64 10.95
CA PRO A 110 38.31 18.71 12.39
C PRO A 110 37.80 20.11 12.83
N GLY A 111 36.92 20.19 13.82
CA GLY A 111 36.74 21.44 14.57
C GLY A 111 35.42 21.69 15.29
N SER A 112 34.26 21.28 14.77
CA SER A 112 32.98 21.67 15.38
C SER A 112 31.81 20.74 15.07
N VAL A 113 30.88 20.65 16.02
CA VAL A 113 29.50 20.18 15.79
C VAL A 113 28.57 21.36 16.06
N GLU A 114 27.71 21.68 15.10
CA GLU A 114 26.67 22.72 15.20
C GLU A 114 25.31 22.04 15.04
N SER A 115 24.30 22.44 15.83
CA SER A 115 22.96 21.85 15.74
C SER A 115 21.87 22.91 15.80
N TYR A 116 21.03 22.92 14.77
CA TYR A 116 19.93 23.87 14.57
C TYR A 116 18.73 23.12 14.00
N CYS A 117 17.58 23.77 13.88
CA CYS A 117 16.44 23.23 13.13
C CYS A 117 16.00 24.22 12.06
N VAL A 118 15.37 23.71 11.01
CA VAL A 118 14.91 24.48 9.84
C VAL A 118 13.40 24.30 9.74
N ASP A 119 12.67 25.40 9.59
CA ASP A 119 11.22 25.35 9.39
C ASP A 119 10.83 25.27 7.90
N GLU A 120 9.53 25.18 7.63
CA GLU A 120 8.96 25.14 6.27
C GLU A 120 9.37 26.32 5.36
N ARG A 121 9.90 27.42 5.91
CA ARG A 121 10.35 28.60 5.14
C ARG A 121 11.85 28.57 4.85
N GLY A 122 12.58 27.61 5.41
CA GLY A 122 14.05 27.58 5.40
C GLY A 122 14.69 28.37 6.54
N ASP A 123 13.93 28.97 7.46
CA ASP A 123 14.47 29.80 8.54
C ASP A 123 15.14 28.93 9.62
N ARG A 124 16.37 29.28 10.01
CA ARG A 124 17.12 28.58 11.06
C ARG A 124 16.63 28.98 12.45
N ARG A 125 16.34 27.98 13.29
CA ARG A 125 15.90 28.10 14.70
C ARG A 125 16.78 27.25 15.63
N VAL A 126 16.66 27.47 16.93
CA VAL A 126 17.45 26.77 17.96
C VAL A 126 16.84 25.40 18.29
N ALA A 127 17.65 24.34 18.21
CA ALA A 127 17.25 22.97 18.53
C ALA A 127 17.20 22.74 20.06
N THR A 128 16.02 22.87 20.68
CA THR A 128 15.80 22.66 22.12
C THR A 128 15.66 21.19 22.50
N GLU A 129 15.81 20.87 23.79
CA GLU A 129 15.65 19.49 24.32
C GLU A 129 14.26 18.90 24.07
N SER A 130 13.19 19.72 24.05
CA SER A 130 11.84 19.27 23.70
C SER A 130 11.77 18.80 22.24
N LEU A 131 12.36 19.55 21.31
CA LEU A 131 12.43 19.18 19.91
C LEU A 131 13.26 17.91 19.71
N TRP A 132 14.33 17.69 20.49
CA TRP A 132 15.07 16.42 20.45
C TRP A 132 14.24 15.22 20.94
N LEU A 133 13.41 15.40 21.97
CA LEU A 133 12.48 14.35 22.46
C LEU A 133 11.44 13.97 21.40
N GLU A 134 10.82 14.97 20.76
CA GLU A 134 9.89 14.80 19.65
C GLU A 134 10.56 14.11 18.45
N THR A 135 11.76 14.55 18.09
CA THR A 135 12.53 14.03 16.95
C THR A 135 12.96 12.58 17.16
N PHE A 136 13.40 12.23 18.38
CA PHE A 136 13.69 10.85 18.75
C PHE A 136 12.48 9.94 18.54
N LEU A 137 11.30 10.35 19.04
CA LEU A 137 10.07 9.57 18.87
C LEU A 137 9.69 9.44 17.39
N CYS A 138 9.74 10.54 16.63
CA CYS A 138 9.54 10.52 15.17
C CYS A 138 10.52 9.58 14.45
N ALA A 139 11.81 9.57 14.81
CA ALA A 139 12.83 8.73 14.18
C ALA A 139 12.60 7.22 14.43
N VAL A 140 12.16 6.84 15.64
CA VAL A 140 11.78 5.45 15.96
C VAL A 140 10.56 5.02 15.14
N LEU A 141 9.48 5.83 15.13
CA LEU A 141 8.27 5.54 14.36
C LEU A 141 8.55 5.48 12.84
N ARG A 142 9.38 6.39 12.32
CA ARG A 142 9.86 6.38 10.93
C ARG A 142 10.57 5.07 10.60
N ALA A 143 11.44 4.57 11.47
CA ALA A 143 12.13 3.29 11.25
C ALA A 143 11.16 2.10 11.14
N TYR A 144 10.11 2.05 11.97
CA TYR A 144 9.05 1.03 11.91
C TYR A 144 8.09 1.17 10.71
N SER A 145 8.00 2.37 10.12
CA SER A 145 7.16 2.66 8.95
C SER A 145 7.88 2.43 7.61
N TYR A 146 9.18 2.71 7.52
CA TYR A 146 10.02 2.51 6.32
C TYR A 146 10.83 1.19 6.34
N SER A 147 10.72 0.39 7.41
CA SER A 147 11.22 -0.99 7.45
C SER A 147 10.58 -1.83 6.35
N ASP A 148 11.37 -2.64 5.64
CA ASP A 148 10.80 -3.58 4.68
C ASP A 148 10.17 -4.79 5.37
N ASN A 149 9.07 -5.30 4.81
CA ASN A 149 8.30 -6.40 5.39
C ASN A 149 8.87 -7.80 5.05
N GLY A 150 9.98 -7.88 4.31
CA GLY A 150 10.55 -9.12 3.78
C GLY A 150 10.28 -9.34 2.29
N SER A 151 9.30 -8.66 1.67
CA SER A 151 9.05 -8.77 0.22
C SER A 151 10.07 -8.02 -0.65
N GLY A 152 10.86 -7.12 -0.06
CA GLY A 152 11.83 -6.29 -0.78
C GLY A 152 11.21 -5.14 -1.59
N ASP A 153 9.90 -4.90 -1.49
CA ASP A 153 9.23 -3.84 -2.26
C ASP A 153 9.50 -2.44 -1.68
N THR A 154 9.63 -2.33 -0.36
CA THR A 154 9.97 -1.09 0.35
C THR A 154 11.41 -0.66 0.07
N ILE A 155 12.28 -1.65 -0.20
CA ILE A 155 13.67 -1.44 -0.59
C ILE A 155 13.75 -0.76 -1.96
N LYS A 156 12.90 -1.18 -2.91
CA LYS A 156 12.88 -0.66 -4.30
C LYS A 156 12.37 0.78 -4.39
N LYS A 157 11.53 1.24 -3.45
CA LYS A 157 10.92 2.60 -3.49
C LYS A 157 11.92 3.75 -3.37
N ILE A 158 12.99 3.61 -2.57
CA ILE A 158 13.93 4.70 -2.28
C ILE A 158 15.37 4.16 -2.35
N ILE A 159 16.16 4.75 -3.23
CA ILE A 159 17.56 4.35 -3.47
C ILE A 159 18.42 4.70 -2.26
N GLY A 160 19.33 3.80 -1.87
CA GLY A 160 20.38 4.10 -0.90
C GLY A 160 19.93 4.33 0.55
N VAL A 161 18.78 3.79 0.98
CA VAL A 161 18.35 3.85 2.38
C VAL A 161 19.03 2.77 3.22
N ARG A 162 19.86 3.17 4.20
CA ARG A 162 20.37 2.30 5.27
C ARG A 162 19.31 2.19 6.37
N ARG A 163 18.89 0.98 6.76
CA ARG A 163 17.83 0.76 7.78
C ARG A 163 18.39 0.07 9.00
N PHE A 164 18.58 0.83 10.07
CA PHE A 164 19.05 0.36 11.38
C PHE A 164 17.90 -0.01 12.29
N ASN A 165 18.15 -0.86 13.29
CA ASN A 165 17.18 -1.08 14.35
C ASN A 165 17.21 0.10 15.35
N PRO A 166 16.11 0.86 15.52
CA PRO A 166 16.07 1.99 16.46
C PRO A 166 16.22 1.58 17.94
N ILE A 167 15.89 0.35 18.31
CA ILE A 167 15.85 -0.12 19.71
C ILE A 167 16.58 -1.46 19.82
N ILE A 168 17.87 -1.38 20.15
CA ILE A 168 18.78 -2.53 20.26
C ILE A 168 18.97 -3.06 21.70
N ASN A 169 18.41 -2.39 22.71
CA ASN A 169 18.55 -2.76 24.12
C ASN A 169 17.41 -2.19 25.00
N THR A 170 17.36 -2.59 26.27
CA THR A 170 16.33 -2.17 27.23
C THR A 170 16.47 -0.70 27.69
N GLU A 171 17.66 -0.10 27.60
CA GLU A 171 17.84 1.33 27.94
C GLU A 171 17.14 2.23 26.91
N LEU A 172 17.23 1.87 25.61
CA LEU A 172 16.52 2.54 24.53
C LEU A 172 15.01 2.24 24.56
N GLU A 173 14.60 1.03 24.96
CA GLU A 173 13.18 0.70 25.23
C GLU A 173 12.60 1.63 26.30
N HIS A 174 13.29 1.80 27.43
CA HIS A 174 12.84 2.70 28.49
C HIS A 174 12.75 4.17 28.04
N ARG A 175 13.73 4.67 27.27
CA ARG A 175 13.66 6.03 26.70
C ARG A 175 12.52 6.19 25.68
N PHE A 176 12.28 5.18 24.84
CA PHE A 176 11.18 5.18 23.87
C PHE A 176 9.82 5.24 24.56
N PHE A 177 9.59 4.41 25.58
CA PHE A 177 8.34 4.45 26.35
C PHE A 177 8.21 5.73 27.21
N GLU A 178 9.30 6.30 27.72
CA GLU A 178 9.26 7.61 28.39
C GLU A 178 8.90 8.76 27.44
N ALA A 179 9.47 8.76 26.23
CA ALA A 179 9.13 9.74 25.19
C ALA A 179 7.67 9.59 24.74
N ALA A 180 7.21 8.35 24.54
CA ALA A 180 5.83 8.02 24.21
C ALA A 180 4.86 8.47 25.32
N GLU A 181 5.11 8.16 26.60
CA GLU A 181 4.25 8.55 27.73
C GLU A 181 4.05 10.08 27.83
N ARG A 182 5.10 10.84 27.49
CA ARG A 182 5.09 12.31 27.50
C ARG A 182 4.36 12.93 26.31
N LEU A 183 4.50 12.34 25.11
CA LEU A 183 3.96 12.89 23.86
C LEU A 183 2.64 12.24 23.40
N PHE A 184 2.16 11.23 24.11
CA PHE A 184 1.01 10.39 23.74
C PHE A 184 -0.22 11.16 23.23
N PHE A 185 -0.69 12.13 24.00
CA PHE A 185 -1.90 12.89 23.69
C PHE A 185 -1.72 13.87 22.52
N SER A 186 -0.48 14.21 22.16
CA SER A 186 -0.13 14.93 20.95
C SER A 186 -0.03 14.01 19.72
N GLY A 187 -0.05 12.68 19.89
CA GLY A 187 0.16 11.69 18.82
C GLY A 187 -0.78 11.82 17.62
N ARG A 188 -1.97 12.42 17.82
CA ARG A 188 -2.92 12.79 16.75
C ARG A 188 -2.28 13.67 15.66
N GLN A 189 -1.25 14.45 15.99
CA GLN A 189 -0.55 15.37 15.07
C GLN A 189 0.29 14.64 14.00
N LEU A 190 0.66 13.38 14.23
CA LEU A 190 1.60 12.65 13.37
C LEU A 190 0.98 12.08 12.09
N GLY A 191 -0.35 12.06 11.98
CA GLY A 191 -1.08 11.29 10.97
C GLY A 191 -1.56 9.92 11.49
N SER A 192 -2.19 9.14 10.60
CA SER A 192 -2.76 7.81 10.89
C SER A 192 -2.62 6.87 9.70
N ASP A 193 -2.84 5.57 9.90
CA ASP A 193 -2.86 4.61 8.80
C ASP A 193 -3.98 4.90 7.78
N PRO A 194 -3.81 4.56 6.47
CA PRO A 194 -4.76 4.91 5.40
C PRO A 194 -6.14 4.23 5.43
N GLU A 195 -6.47 3.53 6.51
CA GLU A 195 -7.82 3.01 6.80
C GLU A 195 -8.62 3.92 7.76
N ILE A 196 -7.97 4.90 8.39
CA ILE A 196 -8.55 5.82 9.38
C ILE A 196 -8.75 7.18 8.72
N GLN A 197 -9.93 7.80 8.88
CA GLN A 197 -10.19 9.12 8.27
C GLN A 197 -9.58 10.28 9.08
N ILE A 198 -9.71 10.21 10.40
CA ILE A 198 -9.35 11.31 11.31
C ILE A 198 -8.51 10.75 12.47
N PRO A 199 -7.24 11.17 12.64
CA PRO A 199 -6.40 10.74 13.75
C PRO A 199 -7.01 11.08 15.12
N ASN A 200 -7.16 10.08 15.99
CA ASN A 200 -7.65 10.21 17.37
C ASN A 200 -6.63 9.62 18.38
N VAL A 201 -6.96 9.57 19.68
CA VAL A 201 -5.98 9.11 20.71
C VAL A 201 -5.52 7.69 20.45
N VAL A 202 -6.46 6.84 20.03
CA VAL A 202 -6.30 5.40 19.80
C VAL A 202 -5.71 5.10 18.41
N SER A 203 -6.05 5.90 17.41
CA SER A 203 -5.77 5.65 15.99
C SER A 203 -4.87 6.73 15.40
N ASN A 204 -3.55 6.56 15.51
CA ASN A 204 -2.51 7.44 14.94
C ASN A 204 -1.17 6.67 14.78
N HIS A 205 -0.19 7.27 14.11
CA HIS A 205 1.11 6.60 13.88
C HIS A 205 1.91 6.27 15.16
N LEU A 206 1.71 7.00 16.26
CA LEU A 206 2.35 6.67 17.54
C LEU A 206 1.73 5.42 18.16
N THR A 207 0.40 5.29 18.17
CA THR A 207 -0.25 4.07 18.70
C THR A 207 -0.01 2.86 17.82
N ALA A 208 -0.11 3.00 16.50
CA ALA A 208 0.23 1.95 15.55
C ALA A 208 1.69 1.50 15.71
N GLY A 209 2.63 2.43 15.85
CA GLY A 209 4.04 2.14 16.10
C GLY A 209 4.33 1.50 17.47
N LEU A 210 3.62 1.91 18.53
CA LEU A 210 3.71 1.29 19.85
C LEU A 210 3.20 -0.15 19.84
N LEU A 211 2.00 -0.39 19.29
CA LEU A 211 1.43 -1.74 19.15
C LEU A 211 2.38 -2.63 18.31
N LYS A 212 2.84 -2.12 17.16
CA LYS A 212 3.80 -2.85 16.31
C LYS A 212 5.11 -3.14 17.05
N TYR A 213 5.65 -2.21 17.85
CA TYR A 213 6.84 -2.46 18.68
C TYR A 213 6.58 -3.60 19.69
N ILE A 214 5.48 -3.52 20.44
CA ILE A 214 5.15 -4.49 21.50
C ILE A 214 4.94 -5.89 20.90
N GLN A 215 4.12 -6.01 19.85
CA GLN A 215 3.88 -7.27 19.15
C GLN A 215 5.14 -7.82 18.48
N THR A 216 5.97 -6.96 17.87
CA THR A 216 7.25 -7.38 17.27
C THR A 216 8.21 -7.97 18.31
N THR A 217 8.35 -7.31 19.47
CA THR A 217 9.35 -7.64 20.50
C THR A 217 8.88 -8.63 21.56
N GLY A 218 7.57 -8.88 21.68
CA GLY A 218 6.98 -9.70 22.75
C GLY A 218 6.96 -9.01 24.12
N ARG A 219 7.18 -7.69 24.17
CA ARG A 219 7.36 -6.93 25.41
C ARG A 219 6.03 -6.49 26.03
N TYR A 220 5.06 -7.41 26.09
CA TYR A 220 3.68 -7.16 26.51
C TYR A 220 3.61 -6.54 27.91
N THR A 221 4.41 -7.03 28.87
CA THR A 221 4.47 -6.45 30.23
C THR A 221 4.89 -4.98 30.23
N SER A 222 5.81 -4.56 29.35
CA SER A 222 6.18 -3.14 29.21
C SER A 222 5.01 -2.33 28.63
N GLY A 223 4.33 -2.86 27.62
CA GLY A 223 3.16 -2.25 26.99
C GLY A 223 1.97 -2.07 27.93
N ILE A 224 1.63 -3.11 28.70
CA ILE A 224 0.57 -3.09 29.73
C ILE A 224 0.85 -1.98 30.75
N ASN A 225 2.09 -1.90 31.27
CA ASN A 225 2.49 -0.86 32.23
C ASN A 225 2.46 0.56 31.64
N LEU A 226 2.66 0.72 30.33
CA LEU A 226 2.51 2.02 29.66
C LEU A 226 1.04 2.39 29.50
N PHE A 227 0.21 1.48 28.97
CA PHE A 227 -1.19 1.79 28.68
C PHE A 227 -2.07 1.90 29.93
N GLU A 228 -1.81 1.16 31.01
CA GLU A 228 -2.52 1.39 32.30
C GLU A 228 -2.24 2.79 32.87
N LYS A 229 -0.99 3.27 32.82
CA LYS A 229 -0.68 4.67 33.22
C LYS A 229 -1.46 5.68 32.38
N LEU A 230 -1.52 5.47 31.07
CA LEU A 230 -2.20 6.38 30.14
C LEU A 230 -3.72 6.35 30.32
N ARG A 231 -4.29 5.16 30.56
CA ARG A 231 -5.71 4.94 30.89
C ARG A 231 -6.19 5.75 32.09
N THR A 232 -5.33 6.01 33.09
CA THR A 232 -5.69 6.90 34.23
C THR A 232 -5.99 8.35 33.84
N LYS A 233 -5.67 8.76 32.61
CA LYS A 233 -5.92 10.11 32.08
C LYS A 233 -7.09 10.14 31.08
N ASP A 234 -7.34 9.03 30.39
CA ASP A 234 -8.30 8.93 29.29
C ASP A 234 -8.75 7.46 29.09
N VAL A 235 -10.06 7.21 29.11
CA VAL A 235 -10.63 5.85 29.06
C VAL A 235 -10.60 5.25 27.64
N GLU A 236 -10.52 6.07 26.58
CA GLU A 236 -10.38 5.58 25.19
C GLU A 236 -9.17 4.63 25.04
N VAL A 237 -8.12 4.85 25.84
CA VAL A 237 -6.86 4.07 25.87
C VAL A 237 -7.05 2.63 26.33
N SER A 238 -8.16 2.30 27.01
CA SER A 238 -8.52 0.91 27.36
C SER A 238 -8.56 -0.02 26.15
N SER A 239 -8.92 0.49 24.96
CA SER A 239 -8.92 -0.28 23.69
C SER A 239 -7.52 -0.77 23.30
N LEU A 240 -6.50 0.07 23.45
CA LEU A 240 -5.09 -0.28 23.20
C LEU A 240 -4.56 -1.26 24.24
N LEU A 241 -4.88 -1.01 25.51
CA LEU A 241 -4.50 -1.90 26.62
C LEU A 241 -5.11 -3.30 26.43
N ALA A 242 -6.38 -3.38 26.04
CA ALA A 242 -7.06 -4.63 25.76
C ALA A 242 -6.41 -5.39 24.61
N ARG A 243 -6.07 -4.72 23.50
CA ARG A 243 -5.33 -5.35 22.39
C ARG A 243 -3.98 -5.91 22.83
N VAL A 244 -3.22 -5.18 23.64
CA VAL A 244 -1.92 -5.65 24.18
C VAL A 244 -2.08 -6.81 25.18
N LEU A 245 -3.17 -6.85 25.97
CA LEU A 245 -3.50 -7.98 26.84
C LEU A 245 -3.88 -9.22 26.02
N LEU A 246 -4.63 -9.06 24.93
CA LEU A 246 -4.96 -10.15 23.99
C LEU A 246 -3.73 -10.68 23.25
N ASP A 247 -2.88 -9.80 22.72
CA ASP A 247 -1.61 -10.19 22.08
C ASP A 247 -0.64 -10.90 23.04
N GLY A 248 -0.85 -10.77 24.36
CA GLY A 248 -0.07 -11.37 25.45
C GLY A 248 -0.78 -12.49 26.21
N ASP A 249 -1.79 -13.15 25.60
CA ASP A 249 -2.56 -14.28 26.14
C ASP A 249 -3.39 -14.03 27.43
N GLU A 250 -3.51 -12.78 27.90
CA GLU A 250 -4.20 -12.40 29.14
C GLU A 250 -5.71 -12.11 28.92
N GLU A 251 -6.39 -13.00 28.19
CA GLU A 251 -7.76 -12.82 27.68
C GLU A 251 -8.79 -12.47 28.76
N ILE A 252 -8.69 -13.11 29.93
CA ILE A 252 -9.63 -12.88 31.05
C ILE A 252 -9.49 -11.47 31.62
N GLN A 253 -8.29 -10.88 31.55
CA GLN A 253 -8.05 -9.50 31.97
C GLN A 253 -8.54 -8.52 30.90
N ALA A 254 -8.28 -8.82 29.61
CA ALA A 254 -8.77 -8.03 28.49
C ALA A 254 -10.31 -7.94 28.45
N VAL A 255 -11.02 -9.06 28.60
CA VAL A 255 -12.50 -9.06 28.56
C VAL A 255 -13.11 -8.26 29.71
N ARG A 256 -12.55 -8.34 30.92
CA ARG A 256 -12.99 -7.52 32.07
C ARG A 256 -12.72 -6.03 31.83
N LEU A 257 -11.52 -5.69 31.38
CA LEU A 257 -11.15 -4.32 31.02
C LEU A 257 -12.11 -3.72 29.98
N LEU A 258 -12.44 -4.48 28.93
CA LEU A 258 -13.36 -4.06 27.88
C LEU A 258 -14.78 -3.88 28.41
N HIS A 259 -15.26 -4.79 29.26
CA HIS A 259 -16.55 -4.67 29.95
C HIS A 259 -16.62 -3.40 30.79
N ASP A 260 -15.70 -3.25 31.76
CA ASP A 260 -15.70 -2.15 32.73
C ASP A 260 -15.54 -0.79 32.03
N SER A 261 -14.76 -0.72 30.94
CA SER A 261 -14.57 0.51 30.16
C SER A 261 -15.77 0.86 29.26
N LEU A 262 -16.60 -0.13 28.88
CA LEU A 262 -17.87 0.11 28.19
C LEU A 262 -19.03 0.42 29.14
N GLU A 263 -18.93 0.10 30.44
CA GLU A 263 -19.85 0.68 31.43
C GLU A 263 -19.62 2.21 31.57
N ASP A 264 -18.36 2.65 31.54
CA ASP A 264 -17.98 4.07 31.53
C ASP A 264 -18.26 4.78 30.18
N VAL A 265 -17.97 4.14 29.04
CA VAL A 265 -18.10 4.72 27.69
C VAL A 265 -18.84 3.77 26.72
N PRO A 266 -20.19 3.63 26.81
CA PRO A 266 -20.94 2.57 26.12
C PRO A 266 -21.02 2.64 24.59
N MET A 267 -20.43 3.67 23.97
CA MET A 267 -20.49 3.93 22.52
C MET A 267 -19.12 4.32 21.95
N ASP A 268 -18.01 3.90 22.58
CA ASP A 268 -16.72 3.97 21.90
C ASP A 268 -16.60 2.84 20.85
N TYR A 269 -16.33 3.23 19.61
CA TYR A 269 -16.20 2.30 18.49
C TYR A 269 -14.93 1.45 18.57
N ALA A 270 -13.86 1.91 19.23
CA ALA A 270 -12.59 1.18 19.31
C ALA A 270 -12.64 0.04 20.34
N LEU A 271 -13.26 0.26 21.50
CA LEU A 271 -13.62 -0.79 22.46
C LEU A 271 -14.56 -1.83 21.82
N LEU A 272 -15.56 -1.38 21.05
CA LEU A 272 -16.51 -2.27 20.35
C LEU A 272 -15.86 -3.09 19.22
N ASP A 273 -14.96 -2.52 18.40
CA ASP A 273 -14.17 -3.30 17.41
C ASP A 273 -13.28 -4.33 18.11
N CYS A 274 -12.64 -3.97 19.24
CA CYS A 274 -11.80 -4.87 20.00
C CYS A 274 -12.60 -6.06 20.58
N GLN A 275 -13.82 -5.83 21.10
CA GLN A 275 -14.70 -6.91 21.53
C GLN A 275 -15.22 -7.75 20.34
N ALA A 276 -15.67 -7.11 19.26
CA ALA A 276 -16.20 -7.81 18.09
C ALA A 276 -15.15 -8.75 17.47
N SER A 277 -13.92 -8.25 17.28
CA SER A 277 -12.79 -9.04 16.76
C SER A 277 -12.37 -10.17 17.71
N PHE A 278 -12.48 -9.97 19.03
CA PHE A 278 -12.27 -11.06 19.99
C PHE A 278 -13.34 -12.14 19.88
N CYS A 279 -14.63 -11.79 19.85
CA CYS A 279 -15.73 -12.75 19.66
C CYS A 279 -15.61 -13.52 18.33
N GLU A 280 -15.28 -12.81 17.24
CA GLU A 280 -14.95 -13.38 15.93
C GLU A 280 -13.82 -14.41 16.02
N SER A 281 -12.72 -14.10 16.71
CA SER A 281 -11.59 -15.04 16.94
C SER A 281 -11.95 -16.31 17.72
N LYS A 282 -13.07 -16.29 18.48
CA LYS A 282 -13.58 -17.42 19.25
C LYS A 282 -14.68 -18.21 18.52
N GLY A 283 -15.11 -17.75 17.35
CA GLY A 283 -16.23 -18.32 16.59
C GLY A 283 -17.62 -17.87 17.05
N GLU A 284 -17.71 -16.91 17.97
CA GLU A 284 -18.97 -16.39 18.54
C GLU A 284 -19.57 -15.29 17.65
N GLY A 285 -19.84 -15.66 16.39
CA GLY A 285 -20.22 -14.72 15.32
C GLY A 285 -21.52 -13.94 15.58
N GLU A 286 -22.50 -14.50 16.30
CA GLU A 286 -23.74 -13.78 16.64
C GLU A 286 -23.46 -12.61 17.61
N MET A 287 -22.63 -12.81 18.63
CA MET A 287 -22.22 -11.74 19.55
C MET A 287 -21.33 -10.72 18.84
N ALA A 288 -20.39 -11.17 18.01
CA ALA A 288 -19.58 -10.28 17.18
C ALA A 288 -20.45 -9.39 16.27
N LEU A 289 -21.56 -9.93 15.74
CA LEU A 289 -22.47 -9.22 14.85
C LEU A 289 -23.27 -8.12 15.57
N GLU A 290 -23.70 -8.34 16.81
CA GLU A 290 -24.37 -7.28 17.60
C GLU A 290 -23.39 -6.15 17.96
N LEU A 291 -22.17 -6.49 18.38
CA LEU A 291 -21.11 -5.53 18.67
C LEU A 291 -20.68 -4.72 17.44
N ALA A 292 -20.51 -5.37 16.29
CA ALA A 292 -20.15 -4.70 15.04
C ALA A 292 -21.25 -3.75 14.55
N LYS A 293 -22.53 -4.10 14.72
CA LYS A 293 -23.66 -3.19 14.45
C LYS A 293 -23.63 -1.97 15.38
N GLN A 294 -23.35 -2.16 16.68
CA GLN A 294 -23.21 -1.06 17.63
C GLN A 294 -22.03 -0.14 17.25
N GLY A 295 -20.87 -0.70 16.89
CA GLY A 295 -19.71 0.05 16.42
C GLY A 295 -20.01 0.90 15.17
N VAL A 296 -20.75 0.35 14.20
CA VAL A 296 -21.22 1.13 13.03
C VAL A 296 -22.21 2.23 13.41
N THR A 297 -23.08 2.03 14.41
CA THR A 297 -23.95 3.12 14.90
C THR A 297 -23.20 4.19 15.71
N ALA A 298 -22.09 3.84 16.36
CA ALA A 298 -21.23 4.76 17.09
C ALA A 298 -20.36 5.63 16.15
N ALA A 299 -19.70 5.01 15.18
CA ALA A 299 -18.84 5.69 14.20
C ALA A 299 -19.18 5.26 12.75
N PRO A 300 -20.28 5.78 12.17
CA PRO A 300 -20.71 5.44 10.81
C PRO A 300 -19.84 6.07 9.71
N SER A 301 -18.94 7.01 10.04
CA SER A 301 -18.01 7.64 9.11
C SER A 301 -16.67 6.91 8.98
N GLU A 302 -16.29 6.06 9.95
CA GLU A 302 -15.01 5.35 9.90
C GLU A 302 -15.11 4.06 9.08
N PHE A 303 -14.10 3.77 8.27
CA PHE A 303 -14.08 2.58 7.42
C PHE A 303 -13.96 1.28 8.23
N SER A 304 -13.25 1.32 9.36
CA SER A 304 -12.96 0.15 10.19
C SER A 304 -14.22 -0.52 10.76
N THR A 305 -15.23 0.26 11.17
CA THR A 305 -16.48 -0.27 11.73
C THR A 305 -17.30 -1.03 10.68
N TRP A 306 -17.45 -0.45 9.48
CA TRP A 306 -18.10 -1.09 8.34
C TRP A 306 -17.32 -2.31 7.84
N ALA A 307 -15.98 -2.25 7.85
CA ALA A 307 -15.12 -3.38 7.50
C ALA A 307 -15.30 -4.55 8.49
N ARG A 308 -15.30 -4.32 9.81
CA ARG A 308 -15.60 -5.34 10.83
C ARG A 308 -16.98 -5.95 10.63
N LEU A 309 -18.01 -5.12 10.36
CA LEU A 309 -19.36 -5.62 10.13
C LEU A 309 -19.45 -6.47 8.84
N ALA A 310 -18.73 -6.10 7.78
CA ALA A 310 -18.63 -6.90 6.56
C ALA A 310 -17.82 -8.19 6.78
N GLU A 311 -16.76 -8.15 7.58
CA GLU A 311 -15.96 -9.31 7.99
C GLU A 311 -16.84 -10.35 8.71
N VAL A 312 -17.60 -9.94 9.73
CA VAL A 312 -18.51 -10.81 10.47
C VAL A 312 -19.68 -11.33 9.60
N TYR A 313 -20.25 -10.52 8.71
CA TYR A 313 -21.29 -11.01 7.78
C TYR A 313 -20.77 -12.07 6.80
N VAL A 314 -19.50 -12.00 6.40
CA VAL A 314 -18.87 -13.04 5.56
C VAL A 314 -18.65 -14.32 6.34
N ASP A 315 -18.23 -14.24 7.60
CA ASP A 315 -17.95 -15.40 8.45
C ASP A 315 -19.24 -16.09 8.94
N LEU A 316 -20.37 -15.38 8.93
CA LEU A 316 -21.73 -15.92 9.10
C LEU A 316 -22.39 -16.40 7.78
N GLU A 317 -21.67 -16.42 6.66
CA GLU A 317 -22.18 -16.77 5.31
C GLU A 317 -23.37 -15.90 4.82
N GLN A 318 -23.54 -14.67 5.33
CA GLN A 318 -24.64 -13.77 5.00
C GLN A 318 -24.29 -12.86 3.81
N TRP A 319 -24.03 -13.48 2.65
CA TRP A 319 -23.45 -12.86 1.45
C TRP A 319 -24.16 -11.58 0.97
N ASP A 320 -25.50 -11.54 0.98
CA ASP A 320 -26.28 -10.36 0.59
C ASP A 320 -26.02 -9.16 1.52
N LEU A 321 -25.96 -9.42 2.83
CA LEU A 321 -25.72 -8.40 3.85
C LEU A 321 -24.25 -7.97 3.87
N ALA A 322 -23.32 -8.90 3.62
CA ALA A 322 -21.91 -8.58 3.42
C ALA A 322 -21.71 -7.61 2.24
N LEU A 323 -22.33 -7.86 1.09
CA LEU A 323 -22.26 -6.96 -0.07
C LEU A 323 -22.94 -5.61 0.18
N LEU A 324 -24.12 -5.59 0.82
CA LEU A 324 -24.80 -4.34 1.22
C LEU A 324 -23.95 -3.49 2.17
N THR A 325 -23.27 -4.13 3.11
CA THR A 325 -22.37 -3.47 4.08
C THR A 325 -21.12 -2.96 3.38
N LEU A 326 -20.51 -3.77 2.51
CA LEU A 326 -19.35 -3.38 1.72
C LEU A 326 -19.64 -2.17 0.81
N ASN A 327 -20.78 -2.16 0.14
CA ASN A 327 -21.24 -1.01 -0.67
C ASN A 327 -21.59 0.24 0.16
N SER A 328 -21.74 0.10 1.48
CA SER A 328 -21.99 1.21 2.41
C SER A 328 -20.71 1.71 3.10
N CYS A 329 -19.55 1.07 2.86
CA CYS A 329 -18.27 1.46 3.44
C CYS A 329 -17.84 2.86 2.95
N PRO A 330 -17.44 3.78 3.85
CA PRO A 330 -16.80 5.03 3.46
C PRO A 330 -15.38 4.74 2.93
N MET A 331 -15.07 5.21 1.72
CA MET A 331 -13.81 4.91 1.04
C MET A 331 -12.90 6.15 0.99
N PHE A 332 -11.63 5.98 1.37
CA PHE A 332 -10.65 7.06 1.44
C PHE A 332 -9.57 6.91 0.39
N SER A 333 -9.13 8.03 -0.19
CA SER A 333 -7.98 8.06 -1.09
C SER A 333 -6.70 7.78 -0.32
N TYR A 334 -6.02 6.66 -0.63
CA TYR A 334 -4.71 6.34 -0.06
C TYR A 334 -3.70 7.48 -0.30
N GLN A 335 -3.05 7.92 0.77
CA GLN A 335 -1.90 8.83 0.72
C GLN A 335 -0.63 7.98 0.86
N ASP A 336 0.34 8.14 -0.05
CA ASP A 336 1.61 7.41 0.03
C ASP A 336 2.59 8.09 0.97
N LYS A 337 3.45 7.29 1.60
CA LYS A 337 4.43 7.76 2.60
C LYS A 337 5.37 8.79 1.98
N ASP A 338 5.65 9.86 2.72
CA ASP A 338 6.54 10.97 2.36
C ASP A 338 7.85 10.47 1.73
N SER A 339 7.92 10.45 0.40
CA SER A 339 9.05 9.87 -0.34
C SER A 339 9.95 11.00 -0.85
N PRO A 340 11.27 10.95 -0.60
CA PRO A 340 12.18 12.07 -0.87
C PRO A 340 12.27 12.31 -2.38
N ARG A 341 11.90 13.52 -2.81
CA ARG A 341 12.00 13.97 -4.20
C ARG A 341 13.38 14.57 -4.43
N MET A 342 14.32 13.73 -4.86
CA MET A 342 15.72 14.12 -5.07
C MET A 342 16.02 14.51 -6.53
N PRO A 343 17.01 15.39 -6.76
CA PRO A 343 17.51 15.71 -8.09
C PRO A 343 18.21 14.50 -8.75
N GLU A 344 18.38 14.54 -10.07
CA GLU A 344 19.08 13.48 -10.81
C GLU A 344 20.57 13.43 -10.39
N PRO A 345 21.08 12.28 -9.90
CA PRO A 345 22.43 12.20 -9.35
C PRO A 345 23.49 11.98 -10.43
N SER A 346 24.66 12.62 -10.29
CA SER A 346 25.77 12.53 -11.24
C SER A 346 26.33 11.10 -11.37
N ARG A 347 26.23 10.29 -10.31
CA ARG A 347 26.33 8.82 -10.33
C ARG A 347 25.78 8.22 -9.03
N VAL A 348 25.48 6.93 -9.05
CA VAL A 348 25.08 6.14 -7.88
C VAL A 348 26.05 4.98 -7.66
N LEU A 349 26.63 4.88 -6.47
CA LEU A 349 27.47 3.75 -6.06
C LEU A 349 26.72 2.91 -5.01
N LEU A 350 26.42 1.66 -5.36
CA LEU A 350 25.74 0.69 -4.49
C LEU A 350 26.68 -0.49 -4.19
N PRO A 351 27.58 -0.37 -3.20
CA PRO A 351 28.52 -1.43 -2.84
C PRO A 351 27.80 -2.58 -2.11
N ILE A 352 28.00 -3.80 -2.59
CA ILE A 352 27.51 -5.01 -1.92
C ILE A 352 28.39 -5.31 -0.69
N LEU A 353 27.76 -5.62 0.43
CA LEU A 353 28.41 -6.06 1.67
C LEU A 353 28.98 -7.48 1.46
N PRO A 354 30.29 -7.74 1.62
CA PRO A 354 30.88 -9.07 1.44
C PRO A 354 30.24 -10.14 2.31
N GLU A 355 29.85 -9.79 3.53
CA GLU A 355 29.15 -10.64 4.50
C GLU A 355 27.69 -10.96 4.11
N SER A 356 27.19 -10.41 3.00
CA SER A 356 25.89 -10.78 2.38
C SER A 356 26.01 -11.50 1.04
N ALA A 357 27.23 -11.83 0.60
CA ALA A 357 27.45 -12.59 -0.62
C ALA A 357 27.04 -14.07 -0.43
N LEU A 358 26.15 -14.55 -1.29
CA LEU A 358 25.65 -15.92 -1.30
C LEU A 358 25.27 -16.31 -2.73
N ASP A 359 25.91 -17.33 -3.27
CA ASP A 359 25.78 -17.71 -4.69
C ASP A 359 24.30 -17.96 -5.10
N GLU A 360 23.51 -18.62 -4.24
CA GLU A 360 22.07 -18.84 -4.47
C GLU A 360 21.23 -17.56 -4.64
N ILE A 361 21.71 -16.42 -4.14
CA ILE A 361 21.03 -15.11 -4.25
C ILE A 361 21.53 -14.35 -5.48
N ASP A 362 22.81 -14.49 -5.83
CA ASP A 362 23.45 -13.86 -6.99
C ASP A 362 23.16 -14.60 -8.32
N GLU A 363 22.89 -15.91 -8.27
CA GLU A 363 22.48 -16.71 -9.43
C GLU A 363 21.12 -16.24 -10.00
N GLY A 364 21.06 -16.19 -11.34
CA GLY A 364 19.87 -15.74 -12.08
C GLY A 364 19.58 -14.23 -12.01
N GLN A 365 20.33 -13.43 -11.23
CA GLN A 365 20.12 -11.98 -11.17
C GLN A 365 20.55 -11.30 -12.49
N PRO A 366 19.75 -10.37 -13.04
CA PRO A 366 20.14 -9.61 -14.22
C PRO A 366 21.34 -8.72 -13.90
N ARG A 367 22.34 -8.71 -14.79
CA ARG A 367 23.56 -7.93 -14.61
C ARG A 367 23.30 -6.45 -14.89
N GLN A 368 24.16 -5.58 -14.37
CA GLN A 368 24.07 -4.14 -14.62
C GLN A 368 24.12 -3.86 -16.13
N GLY A 369 23.04 -3.33 -16.68
CA GLY A 369 22.87 -3.04 -18.11
C GLY A 369 22.11 -4.11 -18.92
N GLU A 370 21.76 -5.26 -18.34
CA GLU A 370 20.88 -6.22 -19.00
C GLU A 370 19.40 -5.78 -18.89
N PRO A 371 18.56 -5.96 -19.94
CA PRO A 371 17.14 -5.65 -19.86
C PRO A 371 16.40 -6.52 -18.82
N PHE A 372 15.52 -5.89 -18.03
CA PHE A 372 14.62 -6.61 -17.12
C PHE A 372 13.68 -7.58 -17.86
N ASP A 373 13.21 -8.61 -17.14
CA ASP A 373 12.27 -9.62 -17.62
C ASP A 373 11.11 -9.04 -18.45
N GLN A 374 10.91 -9.58 -19.65
CA GLN A 374 9.78 -9.23 -20.52
C GLN A 374 8.50 -9.91 -20.04
N VAL A 375 7.89 -9.34 -18.99
CA VAL A 375 6.59 -9.76 -18.47
C VAL A 375 5.46 -9.44 -19.47
N HIS A 376 4.61 -10.43 -19.76
CA HIS A 376 3.47 -10.26 -20.67
C HIS A 376 2.53 -9.10 -20.29
N VAL A 377 2.00 -8.39 -21.30
CA VAL A 377 1.24 -7.13 -21.12
C VAL A 377 0.00 -7.31 -20.24
N SER A 378 -0.70 -8.44 -20.31
CA SER A 378 -1.87 -8.71 -19.46
C SER A 378 -1.50 -8.80 -17.98
N LEU A 379 -0.35 -9.41 -17.64
CA LEU A 379 0.12 -9.51 -16.25
C LEU A 379 0.57 -8.15 -15.70
N ARG A 380 1.15 -7.29 -16.55
CA ARG A 380 1.45 -5.88 -16.20
C ARG A 380 0.20 -5.00 -16.03
N LYS A 381 -0.98 -5.45 -16.45
CA LYS A 381 -2.26 -4.71 -16.35
C LYS A 381 -3.11 -5.09 -15.13
N LEU A 382 -2.66 -6.01 -14.28
CA LEU A 382 -3.39 -6.46 -13.09
C LEU A 382 -3.50 -5.35 -12.01
N GLN A 383 -4.58 -4.56 -12.09
CA GLN A 383 -4.84 -3.43 -11.18
C GLN A 383 -4.96 -3.84 -9.70
N ALA A 384 -5.38 -5.08 -9.41
CA ALA A 384 -5.46 -5.59 -8.04
C ALA A 384 -4.10 -5.55 -7.30
N ALA A 385 -2.99 -5.61 -8.02
CA ALA A 385 -1.65 -5.52 -7.44
C ALA A 385 -1.27 -4.10 -6.94
N THR A 386 -2.06 -3.07 -7.29
CA THR A 386 -1.81 -1.67 -6.89
C THR A 386 -2.78 -1.13 -5.83
N TYR A 387 -3.78 -1.90 -5.39
CA TYR A 387 -4.69 -1.46 -4.34
C TYR A 387 -4.00 -1.35 -2.98
N GLN A 388 -4.29 -0.28 -2.26
CA GLN A 388 -3.73 0.07 -0.95
C GLN A 388 -4.82 0.75 -0.10
N GLY A 389 -4.68 0.73 1.24
CA GLY A 389 -5.69 1.26 2.16
C GLY A 389 -7.05 0.58 2.03
N THR A 390 -8.13 1.35 2.18
CA THR A 390 -9.52 0.84 2.19
C THR A 390 -9.86 -0.04 0.99
N PHE A 391 -9.38 0.32 -0.22
CA PHE A 391 -9.62 -0.45 -1.45
C PHE A 391 -8.99 -1.85 -1.42
N LEU A 392 -7.83 -2.03 -0.80
CA LEU A 392 -7.19 -3.34 -0.68
C LEU A 392 -7.98 -4.25 0.26
N LYS A 393 -8.40 -3.73 1.41
CA LYS A 393 -9.20 -4.47 2.38
C LYS A 393 -10.56 -4.85 1.79
N ALA A 394 -11.27 -3.89 1.19
CA ALA A 394 -12.53 -4.13 0.48
C ALA A 394 -12.39 -5.19 -0.64
N TYR A 395 -11.31 -5.15 -1.42
CA TYR A 395 -11.02 -6.17 -2.43
C TYR A 395 -10.74 -7.54 -1.81
N SER A 396 -10.01 -7.62 -0.69
CA SER A 396 -9.73 -8.89 -0.01
C SER A 396 -10.98 -9.56 0.56
N LEU A 397 -11.97 -8.77 1.03
CA LEU A 397 -13.28 -9.29 1.42
C LEU A 397 -14.06 -9.79 0.20
N LEU A 398 -14.00 -9.07 -0.93
CA LEU A 398 -14.63 -9.51 -2.17
C LEU A 398 -13.99 -10.80 -2.72
N THR A 399 -12.67 -11.00 -2.65
CA THR A 399 -12.04 -12.28 -3.03
C THR A 399 -12.35 -13.40 -2.04
N ARG A 400 -12.48 -13.10 -0.73
CA ARG A 400 -12.92 -14.07 0.29
C ARG A 400 -14.33 -14.59 0.00
N ILE A 401 -15.28 -13.71 -0.35
CA ILE A 401 -16.61 -14.10 -0.81
C ILE A 401 -16.52 -14.93 -2.10
N ALA A 402 -15.78 -14.46 -3.10
CA ALA A 402 -15.69 -15.14 -4.41
C ALA A 402 -15.11 -16.56 -4.31
N ALA A 403 -14.15 -16.78 -3.40
CA ALA A 403 -13.57 -18.09 -3.12
C ALA A 403 -14.54 -19.05 -2.41
N ALA A 404 -15.49 -18.53 -1.62
CA ALA A 404 -16.50 -19.33 -0.92
C ALA A 404 -17.66 -19.75 -1.84
N ILE A 405 -18.30 -18.79 -2.54
CA ILE A 405 -19.54 -19.07 -3.30
C ILE A 405 -19.35 -19.22 -4.82
N GLY A 406 -18.18 -18.86 -5.35
CA GLY A 406 -17.89 -18.87 -6.79
C GLY A 406 -18.51 -17.69 -7.56
N TRP A 407 -17.91 -17.38 -8.71
CA TRP A 407 -18.25 -16.20 -9.54
C TRP A 407 -19.73 -16.11 -9.95
N ASP A 408 -20.31 -17.21 -10.44
CA ASP A 408 -21.70 -17.20 -10.94
C ASP A 408 -22.75 -17.04 -9.81
N THR A 409 -22.42 -17.45 -8.59
CA THR A 409 -23.26 -17.23 -7.40
C THR A 409 -23.10 -15.80 -6.90
N LEU A 410 -21.88 -15.29 -6.89
CA LEU A 410 -21.56 -13.90 -6.56
C LEU A 410 -22.26 -12.91 -7.51
N LEU A 411 -22.36 -13.20 -8.81
CA LEU A 411 -23.15 -12.40 -9.76
C LEU A 411 -24.67 -12.47 -9.51
N LYS A 412 -25.20 -13.61 -9.03
CA LYS A 412 -26.63 -13.71 -8.65
C LYS A 412 -26.91 -12.87 -7.41
N THR A 413 -26.10 -13.02 -6.37
CA THR A 413 -26.14 -12.20 -5.14
C THR A 413 -26.06 -10.70 -5.48
N ARG A 414 -25.08 -10.30 -6.30
CA ARG A 414 -24.94 -8.92 -6.82
C ARG A 414 -26.21 -8.43 -7.53
N SER A 415 -26.80 -9.22 -8.43
CA SER A 415 -28.00 -8.81 -9.20
C SER A 415 -29.32 -8.90 -8.41
N GLN A 416 -29.35 -9.63 -7.30
CA GLN A 416 -30.45 -9.61 -6.33
C GLN A 416 -30.40 -8.34 -5.47
N VAL A 417 -29.21 -7.97 -4.99
CA VAL A 417 -28.98 -6.85 -4.08
C VAL A 417 -28.94 -5.48 -4.78
N PHE A 418 -28.36 -5.39 -5.98
CA PHE A 418 -28.03 -4.12 -6.63
C PHE A 418 -28.77 -3.84 -7.94
N VAL A 419 -28.85 -2.55 -8.27
CA VAL A 419 -29.14 -1.97 -9.59
C VAL A 419 -27.86 -1.28 -10.10
N MET A 420 -27.60 -1.36 -11.41
CA MET A 420 -26.51 -0.62 -12.04
C MET A 420 -26.90 0.83 -12.35
N GLU A 421 -25.93 1.74 -12.41
CA GLU A 421 -26.23 3.16 -12.68
C GLU A 421 -26.83 3.37 -14.09
N GLU A 422 -26.44 2.56 -15.09
CA GLU A 422 -27.01 2.62 -16.44
C GLU A 422 -28.45 2.11 -16.51
N GLU A 423 -28.78 1.07 -15.73
CA GLU A 423 -30.16 0.56 -15.55
C GLU A 423 -31.01 1.65 -14.87
N TYR A 424 -30.56 2.18 -13.73
CA TYR A 424 -31.26 3.24 -12.99
C TYR A 424 -31.46 4.53 -13.80
N ARG A 425 -30.49 4.92 -14.65
CA ARG A 425 -30.60 6.07 -15.56
C ARG A 425 -31.58 5.82 -16.70
N SER A 426 -31.53 4.64 -17.32
CA SER A 426 -32.42 4.30 -18.44
C SER A 426 -33.87 4.12 -17.99
N GLU A 427 -34.11 3.54 -16.81
CA GLU A 427 -35.44 3.51 -16.18
C GLU A 427 -35.95 4.92 -15.86
N ARG A 428 -35.11 5.80 -15.28
CA ARG A 428 -35.51 7.21 -15.08
C ARG A 428 -35.91 7.88 -16.39
N GLN A 429 -35.20 7.64 -17.49
CA GLN A 429 -35.58 8.17 -18.81
C GLN A 429 -36.91 7.60 -19.33
N HIS A 430 -37.19 6.31 -19.11
CA HIS A 430 -38.48 5.70 -19.47
C HIS A 430 -39.65 6.13 -18.57
N SER A 431 -39.39 6.44 -17.29
CA SER A 431 -40.41 6.89 -16.33
C SER A 431 -40.95 8.30 -16.60
N PHE A 432 -40.19 9.14 -17.33
CA PHE A 432 -40.56 10.53 -17.63
C PHE A 432 -41.15 10.75 -19.02
N THR A 433 -41.28 9.72 -19.86
CA THR A 433 -42.02 9.82 -21.14
C THR A 433 -43.51 9.55 -20.95
N PRO A 434 -44.42 10.52 -21.18
CA PRO A 434 -45.85 10.25 -21.17
C PRO A 434 -46.22 9.28 -22.29
N LYS A 435 -46.97 8.21 -21.98
CA LYS A 435 -47.47 7.24 -22.98
C LYS A 435 -48.49 7.92 -23.93
N THR A 436 -48.04 8.61 -24.98
CA THR A 436 -48.91 8.97 -26.11
C THR A 436 -49.33 7.70 -26.85
N PRO A 437 -50.64 7.40 -26.97
CA PRO A 437 -51.09 6.14 -27.56
C PRO A 437 -50.86 6.13 -29.08
N ALA A 438 -49.98 5.24 -29.54
CA ALA A 438 -49.62 5.12 -30.95
C ALA A 438 -50.79 4.56 -31.78
N SER A 439 -51.37 5.38 -32.66
CA SER A 439 -52.48 4.97 -33.54
C SER A 439 -52.05 4.88 -35.01
N LYS A 440 -51.63 3.67 -35.38
CA LYS A 440 -51.86 3.01 -36.69
C LYS A 440 -51.16 3.50 -37.96
N ASN A 441 -50.47 2.51 -38.53
CA ASN A 441 -50.35 2.16 -39.96
C ASN A 441 -49.25 2.82 -40.79
N ALA A 442 -48.59 1.97 -41.57
CA ALA A 442 -47.59 2.32 -42.56
C ALA A 442 -48.15 2.13 -43.98
N SER A 443 -47.89 3.10 -44.87
CA SER A 443 -47.99 2.90 -46.32
C SER A 443 -47.08 3.89 -47.05
N THR A 444 -46.13 3.30 -47.78
CA THR A 444 -45.28 3.86 -48.85
C THR A 444 -45.70 5.18 -49.51
N ILE A 445 -44.71 6.04 -49.79
CA ILE A 445 -44.36 6.51 -51.15
C ILE A 445 -42.93 7.08 -51.14
N ALA A 446 -42.28 7.13 -52.30
CA ALA A 446 -40.86 7.50 -52.45
C ALA A 446 -40.64 8.55 -53.55
N LEU A 447 -39.37 9.01 -53.62
CA LEU A 447 -38.72 9.72 -54.73
C LEU A 447 -38.90 11.25 -54.88
N SER A 448 -37.74 11.93 -54.87
CA SER A 448 -37.30 13.06 -55.73
C SER A 448 -38.08 14.39 -55.79
N GLY A 449 -37.36 15.51 -55.65
CA GLY A 449 -37.76 16.80 -56.25
C GLY A 449 -37.34 18.08 -55.52
N THR A 450 -36.08 18.52 -55.67
CA THR A 450 -35.70 19.95 -55.51
C THR A 450 -35.94 20.69 -56.84
N PRO A 451 -36.33 21.97 -56.85
CA PRO A 451 -35.31 23.04 -56.82
C PRO A 451 -35.70 24.39 -56.17
N ASN A 452 -34.66 25.18 -55.88
CA ASN A 452 -34.53 26.64 -55.66
C ASN A 452 -35.76 27.57 -55.71
N GLY A 453 -35.82 28.57 -54.80
CA GLY A 453 -36.76 29.69 -54.94
C GLY A 453 -36.79 30.79 -53.85
N ASP A 454 -35.66 31.45 -53.54
CA ASP A 454 -35.68 32.84 -53.00
C ASP A 454 -36.19 33.82 -54.10
N PRO A 455 -36.73 35.04 -53.81
CA PRO A 455 -36.44 35.87 -52.63
C PRO A 455 -37.59 36.77 -52.05
N LYS A 456 -37.27 37.47 -50.94
CA LYS A 456 -37.61 38.88 -50.60
C LYS A 456 -39.06 39.36 -50.28
N ALA A 457 -39.22 39.81 -49.01
CA ALA A 457 -39.32 41.24 -48.60
C ALA A 457 -40.62 41.82 -47.98
N ASN A 458 -40.38 42.65 -46.94
CA ASN A 458 -41.15 43.79 -46.38
C ASN A 458 -42.56 43.62 -45.79
N GLY A 459 -42.79 44.27 -44.63
CA GLY A 459 -44.11 44.83 -44.28
C GLY A 459 -44.37 45.24 -42.83
N ASN A 460 -43.75 46.33 -42.33
CA ASN A 460 -44.01 47.12 -41.11
C ASN A 460 -45.31 46.94 -40.27
N GLY A 461 -45.18 47.17 -38.95
CA GLY A 461 -46.23 47.63 -38.03
C GLY A 461 -46.00 47.08 -36.60
N ALA A 462 -45.61 47.86 -35.58
CA ALA A 462 -46.31 48.98 -34.92
C ALA A 462 -47.36 48.52 -33.89
N ASP A 463 -47.41 48.97 -32.62
CA ASP A 463 -46.55 49.88 -31.82
C ASP A 463 -46.83 49.63 -30.30
N GLU A 464 -45.97 50.14 -29.39
CA GLU A 464 -46.26 50.65 -28.00
C GLU A 464 -46.92 49.71 -26.93
N ASP A 465 -46.64 49.76 -25.60
CA ASP A 465 -45.67 50.54 -24.81
C ASP A 465 -45.44 49.99 -23.36
N ASP A 466 -44.64 50.72 -22.57
CA ASP A 466 -44.53 50.81 -21.08
C ASP A 466 -43.64 49.82 -20.25
N GLU A 467 -42.46 50.34 -19.86
CA GLU A 467 -41.89 50.55 -18.50
C GLU A 467 -42.02 49.50 -17.34
N SER A 468 -41.08 49.35 -16.39
CA SER A 468 -39.67 49.83 -16.15
C SER A 468 -39.08 48.98 -14.97
N ASP A 469 -37.89 49.14 -14.35
CA ASP A 469 -36.75 50.07 -14.36
C ASP A 469 -35.44 49.35 -13.87
N GLY A 470 -34.25 49.96 -14.08
CA GLY A 470 -32.97 49.65 -13.41
C GLY A 470 -32.19 48.42 -13.92
N GLY A 471 -30.93 48.48 -14.37
CA GLY A 471 -29.85 49.49 -14.24
C GLY A 471 -28.75 48.96 -13.29
N SER A 472 -27.44 48.92 -13.58
CA SER A 472 -26.55 49.53 -14.59
C SER A 472 -25.42 48.51 -14.94
N GLY A 473 -24.86 48.40 -16.15
CA GLY A 473 -23.77 49.23 -16.74
C GLY A 473 -22.35 48.72 -16.36
N THR A 474 -21.32 48.66 -17.20
CA THR A 474 -21.10 49.12 -18.60
C THR A 474 -20.00 48.34 -19.34
N GLU A 475 -20.19 48.17 -20.66
CA GLU A 475 -19.25 48.26 -21.82
C GLU A 475 -17.71 48.32 -21.61
N GLU A 476 -16.86 47.55 -22.31
CA GLU A 476 -16.39 47.61 -23.74
C GLU A 476 -15.34 48.71 -24.05
N PRO A 477 -14.65 48.80 -25.22
CA PRO A 477 -14.21 47.80 -26.23
C PRO A 477 -12.74 47.97 -26.72
N ARG A 478 -12.31 47.17 -27.74
CA ARG A 478 -11.57 47.53 -29.01
C ARG A 478 -10.57 46.44 -29.47
N ARG A 479 -10.21 46.27 -30.76
CA ARG A 479 -10.89 46.34 -32.09
C ARG A 479 -9.84 46.10 -33.22
N HIS A 480 -10.09 45.17 -34.17
CA HIS A 480 -9.53 45.14 -35.56
C HIS A 480 -7.98 45.06 -35.69
N GLU A 481 -7.27 44.89 -36.81
CA GLU A 481 -7.45 44.66 -38.29
C GLU A 481 -6.06 44.15 -38.82
N ASP A 482 -5.83 43.40 -39.91
CA ASP A 482 -6.58 42.44 -40.75
C ASP A 482 -5.60 41.66 -41.69
N GLY A 483 -6.03 40.55 -42.32
CA GLY A 483 -5.36 39.83 -43.43
C GLY A 483 -4.42 38.66 -43.07
N LEU A 484 -4.09 37.69 -43.93
CA LEU A 484 -4.60 37.19 -45.22
C LEU A 484 -3.64 36.04 -45.66
N ASP A 485 -4.20 34.89 -46.09
CA ASP A 485 -3.71 33.97 -47.16
C ASP A 485 -3.67 32.44 -46.87
N GLY A 486 -4.76 31.76 -47.25
CA GLY A 486 -4.77 30.92 -48.47
C GLY A 486 -4.03 29.57 -48.55
N ALA A 487 -4.76 28.48 -48.21
CA ALA A 487 -4.68 27.12 -48.80
C ALA A 487 -3.36 26.30 -48.64
N SER A 488 -3.33 24.97 -48.47
CA SER A 488 -4.11 23.84 -49.04
C SER A 488 -3.82 23.62 -50.55
N SER A 489 -3.59 22.41 -51.09
CA SER A 489 -4.02 21.06 -50.67
C SER A 489 -3.15 19.93 -51.26
N THR A 490 -3.54 18.67 -50.98
CA THR A 490 -3.42 17.45 -51.82
C THR A 490 -2.07 16.73 -52.00
N ALA A 491 -2.17 15.40 -52.13
CA ALA A 491 -1.11 14.44 -52.43
C ALA A 491 -1.36 13.73 -53.78
N PRO A 492 -0.36 13.02 -54.34
CA PRO A 492 -0.56 12.01 -55.39
C PRO A 492 -0.31 10.56 -54.89
N THR A 493 -0.68 9.57 -55.71
CA THR A 493 -0.62 8.13 -55.39
C THR A 493 -0.05 7.28 -56.55
N LEU A 494 0.32 6.03 -56.25
CA LEU A 494 0.44 4.82 -57.12
C LEU A 494 1.83 4.31 -57.60
N ASN A 495 2.01 3.00 -57.35
CA ASN A 495 2.63 1.94 -58.16
C ASN A 495 4.16 1.74 -58.31
N GLY A 496 4.65 0.61 -57.76
CA GLY A 496 5.12 -0.51 -58.61
C GLY A 496 6.49 -1.14 -58.34
N GLY A 497 6.55 -2.42 -57.94
CA GLY A 497 7.78 -3.25 -57.91
C GLY A 497 7.66 -4.53 -57.05
N LEU A 498 8.24 -5.66 -57.47
CA LEU A 498 8.10 -6.98 -56.83
C LEU A 498 9.41 -7.51 -56.20
N SER A 499 9.33 -8.14 -55.02
CA SER A 499 10.11 -9.37 -54.67
C SER A 499 9.60 -10.06 -53.38
N THR A 500 8.71 -11.05 -53.56
CA THR A 500 8.89 -12.48 -53.19
C THR A 500 9.39 -12.93 -51.79
N ASN A 501 8.50 -13.69 -51.11
CA ASN A 501 8.74 -14.88 -50.26
C ASN A 501 9.44 -14.71 -48.88
N GLU A 502 9.12 -15.49 -47.83
CA GLU A 502 7.87 -16.19 -47.44
C GLU A 502 8.03 -16.78 -46.03
N ASN A 503 7.05 -16.60 -45.14
CA ASN A 503 6.70 -17.54 -44.06
C ASN A 503 5.39 -17.10 -43.40
N ALA A 504 4.54 -18.05 -43.00
CA ALA A 504 3.12 -17.79 -42.72
C ALA A 504 2.80 -17.56 -41.24
N GLU A 505 2.21 -16.41 -40.92
CA GLU A 505 1.49 -16.18 -39.65
C GLU A 505 0.05 -16.67 -39.76
N VAL A 506 -0.40 -17.48 -38.78
CA VAL A 506 -1.81 -17.88 -38.69
C VAL A 506 -2.60 -16.79 -37.95
N LYS A 507 -3.21 -15.88 -38.71
CA LYS A 507 -4.14 -14.88 -38.15
C LYS A 507 -5.48 -15.51 -37.78
N ALA A 508 -5.68 -15.76 -36.50
CA ALA A 508 -6.99 -16.03 -35.91
C ALA A 508 -7.65 -14.70 -35.47
N ASP A 509 -8.06 -13.88 -36.45
CA ASP A 509 -8.76 -12.62 -36.20
C ASP A 509 -10.28 -12.83 -36.39
N GLN A 510 -10.97 -13.15 -35.28
CA GLN A 510 -12.43 -13.22 -35.22
C GLN A 510 -12.93 -12.39 -34.02
N SER A 511 -13.40 -11.19 -34.32
CA SER A 511 -14.15 -10.34 -33.41
C SER A 511 -15.51 -10.96 -33.09
N MET A 512 -15.58 -11.79 -32.05
CA MET A 512 -16.86 -12.19 -31.47
C MET A 512 -17.45 -11.03 -30.66
N GLU A 513 -18.73 -10.75 -30.87
CA GLU A 513 -19.44 -9.66 -30.20
C GLU A 513 -19.62 -9.90 -28.70
N LYS A 514 -19.94 -8.82 -27.95
CA LYS A 514 -20.37 -8.94 -26.55
C LYS A 514 -21.57 -9.89 -26.45
N PRO A 515 -21.65 -10.76 -25.43
CA PRO A 515 -22.83 -11.59 -25.24
C PRO A 515 -24.06 -10.72 -24.95
N VAL A 516 -25.03 -10.76 -25.86
CA VAL A 516 -26.38 -10.19 -25.66
C VAL A 516 -27.09 -11.04 -24.59
N PRO A 517 -27.77 -10.45 -23.60
CA PRO A 517 -28.46 -11.22 -22.55
C PRO A 517 -29.50 -12.17 -23.16
N THR A 518 -29.47 -13.43 -22.71
CA THR A 518 -30.33 -14.49 -23.23
C THR A 518 -31.78 -14.23 -22.87
N ILE A 519 -32.62 -14.01 -23.90
CA ILE A 519 -34.08 -13.96 -23.74
C ILE A 519 -34.56 -15.33 -23.25
N ALA A 520 -35.27 -15.35 -22.13
CA ALA A 520 -35.83 -16.58 -21.57
C ALA A 520 -36.88 -17.18 -22.51
N ALA A 521 -36.89 -18.51 -22.64
CA ALA A 521 -37.86 -19.21 -23.48
C ALA A 521 -39.27 -19.15 -22.86
N GLU A 522 -40.24 -18.69 -23.65
CA GLU A 522 -41.63 -18.52 -23.23
C GLU A 522 -42.41 -19.85 -23.34
N GLU A 523 -42.82 -20.43 -22.21
CA GLU A 523 -43.70 -21.61 -22.20
C GLU A 523 -45.13 -21.22 -22.60
N VAL A 524 -45.53 -21.61 -23.81
CA VAL A 524 -46.90 -21.38 -24.30
C VAL A 524 -47.92 -22.20 -23.52
N LYS A 525 -48.62 -21.56 -22.57
CA LYS A 525 -49.86 -22.07 -21.98
C LYS A 525 -51.05 -21.26 -22.49
N SER A 526 -52.15 -21.96 -22.77
CA SER A 526 -53.33 -21.42 -23.44
C SER A 526 -54.55 -21.48 -22.53
N GLY A 527 -55.32 -20.39 -22.45
CA GLY A 527 -56.61 -20.34 -21.77
C GLY A 527 -56.69 -19.29 -20.66
N ASN A 528 -57.53 -18.28 -20.91
CA ASN A 528 -58.07 -17.22 -20.05
C ASN A 528 -58.02 -17.45 -18.52
N ASP A 529 -57.61 -16.44 -17.75
CA ASP A 529 -58.49 -15.35 -17.28
C ASP A 529 -57.65 -14.16 -16.76
N GLU A 530 -58.17 -12.93 -16.82
CA GLU A 530 -57.47 -11.71 -16.33
C GLU A 530 -57.59 -11.56 -14.80
N PRO A 531 -56.54 -11.05 -14.14
CA PRO A 531 -56.56 -9.62 -13.78
C PRO A 531 -55.24 -8.86 -14.08
N ASP A 532 -55.31 -7.53 -13.94
CA ASP A 532 -54.29 -6.54 -14.35
C ASP A 532 -52.83 -6.88 -14.01
N GLN A 533 -51.96 -6.91 -15.04
CA GLN A 533 -50.52 -7.14 -14.88
C GLN A 533 -49.67 -5.85 -14.69
N ASP A 534 -50.24 -4.66 -14.90
CA ASP A 534 -49.49 -3.39 -14.97
C ASP A 534 -48.82 -2.95 -13.63
N HIS A 535 -49.04 -3.68 -12.54
CA HIS A 535 -48.37 -3.48 -11.24
C HIS A 535 -47.26 -4.49 -10.90
N ALA A 536 -47.02 -5.52 -11.72
CA ALA A 536 -46.13 -6.63 -11.35
C ALA A 536 -44.62 -6.32 -11.42
N GLN A 537 -44.18 -5.36 -12.25
CA GLN A 537 -42.75 -5.03 -12.41
C GLN A 537 -42.22 -4.00 -11.39
N TYR A 538 -43.06 -3.08 -10.91
CA TYR A 538 -42.65 -2.04 -9.95
C TYR A 538 -42.02 -2.52 -8.62
N PRO A 539 -42.46 -3.62 -7.96
CA PRO A 539 -41.85 -4.05 -6.70
C PRO A 539 -40.44 -4.66 -6.88
N GLN A 540 -40.03 -5.03 -8.09
CA GLN A 540 -38.76 -5.72 -8.34
C GLN A 540 -37.51 -4.82 -8.17
N PHE A 541 -37.69 -3.51 -8.20
CA PHE A 541 -36.62 -2.51 -8.01
C PHE A 541 -36.67 -1.77 -6.67
N GLN A 542 -37.82 -1.76 -5.97
CA GLN A 542 -37.98 -1.00 -4.72
C GLN A 542 -37.09 -1.47 -3.56
N ASN A 543 -36.62 -2.73 -3.58
CA ASN A 543 -35.80 -3.32 -2.53
C ASN A 543 -34.29 -3.36 -2.86
N LYS A 544 -33.88 -2.93 -4.05
CA LYS A 544 -32.47 -2.98 -4.49
C LYS A 544 -31.76 -1.65 -4.23
N ARG A 545 -30.46 -1.70 -3.95
CA ARG A 545 -29.61 -0.49 -3.80
C ARG A 545 -28.83 -0.18 -5.08
N LEU A 546 -28.39 1.07 -5.25
CA LEU A 546 -27.43 1.41 -6.29
C LEU A 546 -26.06 0.80 -5.96
N CYS A 547 -25.44 0.10 -6.91
CA CYS A 547 -24.05 -0.33 -6.78
C CYS A 547 -23.12 0.89 -6.87
N GLU A 548 -22.23 1.07 -5.90
CA GLU A 548 -21.22 2.12 -5.93
C GLU A 548 -20.18 1.86 -7.03
N ARG A 549 -19.78 2.92 -7.76
CA ARG A 549 -18.88 2.79 -8.92
C ARG A 549 -17.54 2.16 -8.57
N TRP A 550 -17.05 2.41 -7.36
CA TRP A 550 -15.79 1.83 -6.89
C TRP A 550 -15.93 0.32 -6.67
N LEU A 551 -17.06 -0.15 -6.14
CA LEU A 551 -17.32 -1.57 -5.91
C LEU A 551 -17.52 -2.30 -7.23
N ASP A 552 -18.22 -1.69 -8.19
CA ASP A 552 -18.31 -2.23 -9.56
C ASP A 552 -16.93 -2.36 -10.22
N ASN A 553 -16.03 -1.38 -10.02
CA ASN A 553 -14.65 -1.51 -10.48
C ASN A 553 -13.90 -2.67 -9.78
N LEU A 554 -14.15 -2.92 -8.48
CA LEU A 554 -13.57 -4.10 -7.80
C LEU A 554 -14.09 -5.41 -8.40
N PHE A 555 -15.38 -5.50 -8.76
CA PHE A 555 -15.93 -6.65 -9.49
C PHE A 555 -15.27 -6.86 -10.86
N MET A 556 -15.05 -5.78 -11.63
CA MET A 556 -14.38 -5.84 -12.93
C MET A 556 -12.90 -6.26 -12.82
N VAL A 557 -12.21 -5.83 -11.76
CA VAL A 557 -10.83 -6.23 -11.48
C VAL A 557 -10.74 -7.66 -10.93
N LEU A 558 -11.71 -8.11 -10.13
CA LEU A 558 -11.86 -9.52 -9.72
C LEU A 558 -12.09 -10.43 -10.93
N TYR A 559 -12.94 -10.02 -11.88
CA TYR A 559 -13.14 -10.75 -13.12
C TYR A 559 -11.83 -10.89 -13.92
N GLU A 560 -11.01 -9.84 -14.02
CA GLU A 560 -9.73 -9.91 -14.73
C GLU A 560 -8.71 -10.81 -14.02
N ASP A 561 -8.60 -10.74 -12.69
CA ASP A 561 -7.76 -11.64 -11.88
C ASP A 561 -8.19 -13.11 -12.11
N LEU A 562 -9.49 -13.43 -11.98
CA LEU A 562 -10.05 -14.77 -12.22
C LEU A 562 -9.84 -15.24 -13.68
N ARG A 563 -9.98 -14.35 -14.65
CA ARG A 563 -9.79 -14.63 -16.08
C ARG A 563 -8.34 -14.99 -16.38
N ILE A 564 -7.38 -14.21 -15.89
CA ILE A 564 -5.95 -14.46 -16.11
C ILE A 564 -5.50 -15.72 -15.35
N TYR A 565 -5.99 -15.95 -14.13
CA TYR A 565 -5.74 -17.21 -13.42
C TYR A 565 -6.25 -18.42 -14.20
N THR A 566 -7.48 -18.37 -14.71
CA THR A 566 -8.09 -19.45 -15.51
C THR A 566 -7.32 -19.74 -16.80
N ILE A 567 -6.87 -18.68 -17.51
CA ILE A 567 -6.00 -18.81 -18.69
C ILE A 567 -4.68 -19.50 -18.31
N TRP A 568 -4.01 -19.05 -17.25
CA TRP A 568 -2.74 -19.62 -16.80
C TRP A 568 -2.85 -21.11 -16.43
N ARG A 569 -3.85 -21.51 -15.63
CA ARG A 569 -4.06 -22.93 -15.27
C ARG A 569 -4.42 -23.77 -16.51
N THR A 570 -5.15 -23.20 -17.48
CA THR A 570 -5.47 -23.86 -18.76
C THR A 570 -4.22 -24.05 -19.63
N GLU A 571 -3.38 -23.02 -19.79
CA GLU A 571 -2.09 -23.12 -20.51
C GLU A 571 -1.19 -24.20 -19.86
N MET A 572 -1.01 -24.17 -18.54
CA MET A 572 -0.23 -25.19 -17.83
C MET A 572 -0.78 -26.60 -18.05
N GLY A 573 -2.11 -26.77 -18.02
CA GLY A 573 -2.76 -28.04 -18.30
C GLY A 573 -2.47 -28.57 -19.71
N GLN A 574 -2.56 -27.71 -20.72
CA GLN A 574 -2.28 -28.07 -22.12
C GLN A 574 -0.81 -28.46 -22.33
N TYR A 575 0.13 -27.67 -21.83
CA TYR A 575 1.56 -27.98 -21.93
C TYR A 575 1.91 -29.29 -21.23
N ARG A 576 1.33 -29.55 -20.04
CA ARG A 576 1.51 -30.80 -19.29
C ARG A 576 0.94 -32.02 -20.02
N GLN A 577 -0.19 -31.88 -20.72
CA GLN A 577 -0.74 -32.94 -21.59
C GLN A 577 0.15 -33.21 -22.82
N GLN A 578 0.74 -32.17 -23.41
CA GLN A 578 1.67 -32.26 -24.54
C GLN A 578 3.09 -32.71 -24.13
N GLN A 579 3.33 -32.97 -22.83
CA GLN A 579 4.65 -33.26 -22.24
C GLN A 579 5.71 -32.16 -22.50
N MET A 580 5.26 -30.93 -22.78
CA MET A 580 6.12 -29.78 -23.01
C MET A 580 6.37 -29.01 -21.70
N GLN A 581 7.58 -28.48 -21.55
CA GLN A 581 7.91 -27.58 -20.44
C GLN A 581 7.19 -26.24 -20.63
N TYR A 582 6.26 -25.91 -19.74
CA TYR A 582 5.68 -24.58 -19.65
C TYR A 582 6.72 -23.60 -19.10
N LYS A 583 7.06 -22.57 -19.88
CA LYS A 583 8.10 -21.59 -19.54
C LYS A 583 7.53 -20.18 -19.49
N LYS A 584 7.85 -19.47 -18.41
CA LYS A 584 7.63 -18.04 -18.17
C LYS A 584 8.86 -17.47 -17.47
N SER A 585 9.03 -16.15 -17.47
CA SER A 585 10.11 -15.48 -16.75
C SER A 585 9.93 -15.53 -15.22
N ALA A 586 10.99 -15.28 -14.46
CA ALA A 586 10.93 -15.26 -12.99
C ALA A 586 9.91 -14.22 -12.46
N ALA A 587 9.87 -13.04 -13.09
CA ALA A 587 8.91 -11.98 -12.74
C ALA A 587 7.46 -12.35 -13.09
N GLU A 588 7.21 -13.13 -14.13
CA GLU A 588 5.86 -13.64 -14.43
C GLU A 588 5.41 -14.69 -13.40
N TRP A 589 6.30 -15.59 -12.98
CA TRP A 589 5.99 -16.55 -11.91
C TRP A 589 5.74 -15.87 -10.56
N GLU A 590 6.44 -14.77 -10.26
CA GLU A 590 6.18 -13.93 -9.06
C GLU A 590 4.75 -13.36 -9.10
N ILE A 591 4.36 -12.73 -10.23
CA ILE A 591 3.02 -12.14 -10.41
C ILE A 591 1.91 -13.20 -10.42
N LEU A 592 2.15 -14.38 -11.00
CA LEU A 592 1.21 -15.50 -10.99
C LEU A 592 1.05 -16.12 -9.59
N GLY A 593 2.12 -16.14 -8.79
CA GLY A 593 2.06 -16.53 -7.38
C GLY A 593 1.25 -15.54 -6.55
N ASP A 594 1.49 -14.23 -6.72
CA ASP A 594 0.70 -13.17 -6.06
C ASP A 594 -0.78 -13.24 -6.44
N LEU A 595 -1.09 -13.48 -7.72
CA LEU A 595 -2.45 -13.63 -8.22
C LEU A 595 -3.16 -14.83 -7.58
N ALA A 596 -2.48 -15.98 -7.51
CA ALA A 596 -3.00 -17.16 -6.83
C ALA A 596 -3.19 -16.93 -5.32
N GLU A 597 -2.29 -16.18 -4.65
CA GLU A 597 -2.46 -15.82 -3.24
C GLU A 597 -3.67 -14.89 -3.02
N ARG A 598 -3.87 -13.86 -3.87
CA ARG A 598 -5.06 -12.97 -3.81
C ARG A 598 -6.40 -13.71 -3.99
N LEU A 599 -6.39 -14.77 -4.80
CA LEU A 599 -7.55 -15.62 -5.09
C LEU A 599 -7.66 -16.84 -4.14
N HIS A 600 -6.88 -16.87 -3.05
CA HIS A 600 -6.87 -17.93 -2.03
C HIS A 600 -6.44 -19.33 -2.53
N HIS A 601 -5.87 -19.42 -3.74
CA HIS A 601 -5.37 -20.66 -4.35
C HIS A 601 -3.93 -20.99 -3.87
N THR A 602 -3.81 -21.40 -2.61
CA THR A 602 -2.52 -21.51 -1.90
C THR A 602 -1.55 -22.55 -2.47
N ASN A 603 -2.05 -23.65 -3.08
CA ASN A 603 -1.18 -24.69 -3.63
C ASN A 603 -0.58 -24.25 -4.98
N GLU A 604 -1.36 -23.54 -5.77
CA GLU A 604 -0.99 -22.94 -7.04
C GLU A 604 -0.03 -21.77 -6.83
N ALA A 605 -0.23 -20.96 -5.79
CA ALA A 605 0.73 -19.94 -5.35
C ALA A 605 2.08 -20.57 -4.97
N LEU A 606 2.09 -21.66 -4.20
CA LEU A 606 3.29 -22.42 -3.87
C LEU A 606 4.00 -22.96 -5.12
N GLU A 607 3.27 -23.54 -6.07
CA GLU A 607 3.81 -24.03 -7.36
C GLU A 607 4.51 -22.89 -8.12
N ALA A 608 3.84 -21.74 -8.25
CA ALA A 608 4.39 -20.57 -8.95
C ALA A 608 5.61 -19.96 -8.23
N TYR A 609 5.57 -19.78 -6.92
CA TYR A 609 6.70 -19.26 -6.14
C TYR A 609 7.92 -20.21 -6.18
N GLN A 610 7.72 -21.52 -6.20
CA GLN A 610 8.81 -22.47 -6.43
C GLN A 610 9.42 -22.36 -7.83
N GLN A 611 8.61 -22.22 -8.89
CA GLN A 611 9.14 -22.01 -10.25
C GLN A 611 9.86 -20.65 -10.41
N CYS A 612 9.43 -19.60 -9.69
CA CYS A 612 10.15 -18.34 -9.61
C CYS A 612 11.57 -18.55 -9.04
N LEU A 613 11.65 -19.17 -7.86
CA LEU A 613 12.89 -19.40 -7.13
C LEU A 613 13.85 -20.38 -7.82
N ASN A 614 13.34 -21.32 -8.62
CA ASN A 614 14.14 -22.19 -9.49
C ASN A 614 14.85 -21.45 -10.64
N ILE A 615 14.46 -20.19 -10.95
CA ILE A 615 15.05 -19.37 -12.02
C ILE A 615 15.95 -18.28 -11.43
N ARG A 616 15.51 -17.62 -10.34
CA ARG A 616 16.21 -16.53 -9.66
C ARG A 616 15.68 -16.37 -8.24
N PHE A 617 16.54 -16.03 -7.28
CA PHE A 617 16.07 -15.61 -5.96
C PHE A 617 15.15 -14.38 -6.04
N SER A 618 13.93 -14.51 -5.51
CA SER A 618 13.00 -13.41 -5.25
C SER A 618 12.65 -13.36 -3.76
N PRO A 619 12.85 -12.22 -3.08
CA PRO A 619 12.42 -12.04 -1.69
C PRO A 619 10.91 -12.21 -1.52
N LYS A 620 10.12 -11.81 -2.53
CA LYS A 620 8.65 -11.90 -2.50
C LYS A 620 8.17 -13.34 -2.56
N ALA A 621 8.70 -14.12 -3.51
CA ALA A 621 8.41 -15.55 -3.61
C ALA A 621 8.89 -16.32 -2.36
N MET A 622 10.07 -15.97 -1.83
CA MET A 622 10.60 -16.56 -0.59
C MET A 622 9.74 -16.23 0.64
N LYS A 623 9.18 -15.01 0.73
CA LYS A 623 8.18 -14.66 1.76
C LYS A 623 6.85 -15.41 1.57
N GLY A 624 6.41 -15.63 0.33
CA GLY A 624 5.25 -16.48 0.02
C GLY A 624 5.44 -17.92 0.52
N LEU A 625 6.64 -18.50 0.34
CA LEU A 625 6.98 -19.79 0.92
C LEU A 625 7.02 -19.76 2.46
N LEU A 626 7.61 -18.73 3.07
CA LEU A 626 7.71 -18.58 4.53
C LEU A 626 6.33 -18.68 5.21
N LYS A 627 5.34 -17.88 4.77
CA LYS A 627 3.96 -17.92 5.29
C LYS A 627 3.36 -19.34 5.29
N MET A 628 3.70 -20.12 4.27
CA MET A 628 3.16 -21.46 4.05
C MET A 628 3.93 -22.56 4.78
N TYR A 629 5.19 -22.33 5.16
CA TYR A 629 5.93 -23.19 6.09
C TYR A 629 5.55 -22.88 7.55
N GLU A 630 5.32 -21.61 7.89
CA GLU A 630 4.75 -21.19 9.19
C GLU A 630 3.38 -21.86 9.43
N LYS A 631 2.46 -21.80 8.44
CA LYS A 631 1.18 -22.54 8.48
C LYS A 631 1.29 -24.07 8.58
N LYS A 632 2.48 -24.65 8.35
CA LYS A 632 2.75 -26.09 8.44
C LYS A 632 3.58 -26.49 9.65
N GLY A 633 4.09 -25.54 10.44
CA GLY A 633 5.01 -25.80 11.54
C GLY A 633 6.37 -26.41 11.11
N ASP A 634 6.83 -26.15 9.88
CA ASP A 634 8.10 -26.71 9.39
C ASP A 634 9.30 -25.87 9.82
N THR A 635 9.74 -26.08 11.06
CA THR A 635 10.86 -25.37 11.70
C THR A 635 12.08 -25.22 10.79
N ARG A 636 12.45 -26.29 10.07
CA ARG A 636 13.68 -26.32 9.26
C ARG A 636 13.54 -25.44 8.02
N ASN A 637 12.39 -25.50 7.34
CA ASN A 637 12.16 -24.69 6.15
C ASN A 637 11.84 -23.23 6.49
N ILE A 638 11.15 -22.95 7.60
CA ILE A 638 10.99 -21.58 8.15
C ILE A 638 12.37 -20.93 8.35
N LEU A 639 13.29 -21.59 9.05
CA LEU A 639 14.67 -21.15 9.24
C LEU A 639 15.42 -20.94 7.92
N ALA A 640 15.29 -21.87 6.97
CA ALA A 640 15.95 -21.78 5.67
C ALA A 640 15.44 -20.60 4.81
N CYS A 641 14.17 -20.25 4.92
CA CYS A 641 13.60 -19.03 4.31
C CYS A 641 14.09 -17.77 5.01
N LEU A 642 14.03 -17.73 6.35
CA LEU A 642 14.43 -16.56 7.15
C LEU A 642 15.88 -16.16 6.94
N ILE A 643 16.83 -17.12 6.96
CA ILE A 643 18.26 -16.84 6.72
C ILE A 643 18.45 -16.12 5.37
N ARG A 644 17.81 -16.61 4.30
CA ARG A 644 17.92 -16.01 2.96
C ARG A 644 17.27 -14.63 2.85
N LEU A 645 16.12 -14.44 3.50
CA LEU A 645 15.45 -13.14 3.56
C LEU A 645 16.29 -12.10 4.34
N ILE A 646 16.91 -12.48 5.46
CA ILE A 646 17.83 -11.62 6.22
C ILE A 646 19.05 -11.26 5.37
N THR A 647 19.69 -12.22 4.70
CA THR A 647 20.83 -11.96 3.80
C THR A 647 20.47 -10.96 2.71
N TRP A 648 19.28 -11.08 2.12
CA TRP A 648 18.77 -10.11 1.15
C TRP A 648 18.57 -8.71 1.74
N GLN A 649 18.04 -8.59 2.97
CA GLN A 649 17.91 -7.30 3.66
C GLN A 649 19.29 -6.65 3.86
N TYR A 650 20.28 -7.37 4.40
CA TYR A 650 21.63 -6.86 4.62
C TYR A 650 22.34 -6.44 3.32
N ARG A 651 22.15 -7.19 2.23
CA ARG A 651 22.64 -6.84 0.88
C ARG A 651 22.14 -5.47 0.42
N TRP A 652 20.91 -5.12 0.79
CA TRP A 652 20.29 -3.83 0.47
C TRP A 652 20.22 -2.88 1.69
N TYR A 653 21.30 -2.88 2.48
CA TYR A 653 21.57 -1.93 3.56
C TYR A 653 20.60 -1.96 4.75
N SER A 654 19.82 -3.03 4.88
CA SER A 654 18.77 -3.18 5.88
C SER A 654 19.18 -4.24 6.90
N GLU A 655 19.58 -3.82 8.10
CA GLU A 655 19.75 -4.75 9.24
C GLU A 655 18.42 -5.01 9.97
N PHE A 656 17.37 -4.25 9.68
CA PHE A 656 16.12 -4.23 10.45
C PHE A 656 14.85 -4.48 9.63
N SER A 657 14.17 -5.59 9.93
CA SER A 657 12.81 -5.91 9.49
C SER A 657 11.98 -6.43 10.67
N PRO A 658 10.95 -5.70 11.13
CA PRO A 658 10.06 -6.13 12.22
C PRO A 658 9.43 -7.50 11.98
N GLU A 659 8.96 -7.76 10.76
CA GLU A 659 8.28 -9.01 10.40
C GLU A 659 9.22 -10.22 10.51
N LEU A 660 10.45 -10.11 9.98
CA LEU A 660 11.43 -11.19 10.05
C LEU A 660 11.90 -11.42 11.50
N PHE A 661 12.00 -10.35 12.30
CA PHE A 661 12.30 -10.46 13.72
C PHE A 661 11.16 -11.09 14.52
N TYR A 662 9.91 -10.76 14.21
CA TYR A 662 8.72 -11.39 14.78
C TYR A 662 8.66 -12.89 14.47
N SER A 663 8.84 -13.31 13.21
CA SER A 663 8.90 -14.75 12.85
C SER A 663 10.04 -15.48 13.58
N ILE A 664 11.21 -14.85 13.77
CA ILE A 664 12.33 -15.44 14.53
C ILE A 664 12.00 -15.53 16.03
N ARG A 665 11.42 -14.48 16.61
CA ARG A 665 10.99 -14.45 18.02
C ARG A 665 9.98 -15.56 18.29
N LYS A 666 8.90 -15.60 17.50
CA LYS A 666 7.85 -16.62 17.61
C LYS A 666 8.44 -18.04 17.51
N LEU A 667 9.33 -18.28 16.56
CA LEU A 667 9.99 -19.58 16.42
C LEU A 667 10.81 -19.94 17.67
N ILE A 668 11.54 -18.98 18.26
CA ILE A 668 12.31 -19.16 19.51
C ILE A 668 11.38 -19.48 20.70
N GLU A 669 10.20 -18.90 20.74
CA GLU A 669 9.21 -19.12 21.79
C GLU A 669 8.52 -20.49 21.67
N GLU A 670 8.26 -20.95 20.44
CA GLU A 670 7.69 -22.28 20.16
C GLU A 670 8.71 -23.43 20.33
N GLU A 671 9.96 -23.23 19.91
CA GLU A 671 10.94 -24.33 19.70
C GLU A 671 12.22 -24.23 20.55
N GLY A 672 12.45 -23.10 21.22
CA GLY A 672 13.60 -22.84 22.08
C GLY A 672 14.88 -22.42 21.34
N ALA A 673 15.58 -21.42 21.89
CA ALA A 673 16.77 -20.82 21.27
C ALA A 673 17.90 -21.84 20.97
N VAL A 674 18.11 -22.84 21.83
CA VAL A 674 19.13 -23.89 21.65
C VAL A 674 18.88 -24.73 20.40
N LYS A 675 17.62 -25.17 20.19
CA LYS A 675 17.24 -26.00 19.04
C LYS A 675 17.44 -25.23 17.74
N ILE A 676 16.99 -23.98 17.71
CA ILE A 676 17.15 -23.07 16.57
C ILE A 676 18.63 -22.82 16.26
N ARG A 677 19.44 -22.49 17.27
CA ARG A 677 20.88 -22.31 17.12
C ARG A 677 21.56 -23.57 16.55
N SER A 678 21.18 -24.75 17.03
CA SER A 678 21.68 -26.02 16.50
C SER A 678 21.24 -26.27 15.06
N ILE A 679 20.04 -25.85 14.65
CA ILE A 679 19.58 -25.97 13.25
C ILE A 679 20.36 -25.01 12.35
N VAL A 680 20.53 -23.75 12.74
CA VAL A 680 21.38 -22.76 12.04
C VAL A 680 22.79 -23.32 11.83
N GLN A 681 23.42 -23.81 12.89
CA GLN A 681 24.77 -24.38 12.83
C GLN A 681 24.87 -25.72 12.07
N SER A 682 23.74 -26.44 11.89
CA SER A 682 23.67 -27.67 11.06
C SER A 682 23.42 -27.41 9.57
N THR A 683 23.32 -26.14 9.16
CA THR A 683 22.98 -25.75 7.80
C THR A 683 24.25 -25.49 6.99
N ASN A 684 24.35 -26.08 5.79
CA ASN A 684 25.52 -26.00 4.90
C ASN A 684 25.66 -24.63 4.19
N LEU A 685 25.36 -23.51 4.87
CA LEU A 685 25.54 -22.16 4.36
C LEU A 685 26.85 -21.54 4.90
N PRO A 686 27.41 -20.51 4.24
CA PRO A 686 28.63 -19.85 4.71
C PRO A 686 28.46 -19.21 6.09
N GLN A 687 29.48 -19.30 6.96
CA GLN A 687 29.40 -18.79 8.34
C GLN A 687 29.02 -17.30 8.40
N HIS A 688 29.53 -16.47 7.47
CA HIS A 688 29.21 -15.04 7.43
C HIS A 688 27.71 -14.75 7.24
N VAL A 689 27.00 -15.61 6.50
CA VAL A 689 25.54 -15.55 6.33
C VAL A 689 24.80 -15.98 7.60
N LEU A 690 25.30 -17.01 8.30
CA LEU A 690 24.72 -17.48 9.56
C LEU A 690 24.86 -16.42 10.67
N ASP A 691 25.99 -15.70 10.70
CA ASP A 691 26.27 -14.65 11.69
C ASP A 691 25.28 -13.47 11.60
N LEU A 692 24.77 -13.12 10.41
CA LEU A 692 23.70 -12.12 10.24
C LEU A 692 22.41 -12.54 10.98
N THR A 693 22.08 -13.83 10.94
CA THR A 693 20.89 -14.39 11.60
C THR A 693 21.08 -14.47 13.13
N HIS A 694 22.32 -14.66 13.58
CA HIS A 694 22.66 -14.61 15.01
C HIS A 694 22.49 -13.21 15.63
N GLU A 695 22.51 -12.12 14.85
CA GLU A 695 22.25 -10.77 15.36
C GLU A 695 20.78 -10.62 15.83
N TYR A 696 19.83 -11.20 15.08
CA TYR A 696 18.41 -11.25 15.44
C TYR A 696 18.16 -12.15 16.67
N CYS A 697 18.84 -13.30 16.73
CA CYS A 697 18.77 -14.19 17.90
C CYS A 697 19.31 -13.50 19.17
N ARG A 698 20.42 -12.74 19.06
CA ARG A 698 20.99 -11.95 20.16
C ARG A 698 20.02 -10.89 20.67
N LEU A 699 19.22 -10.29 19.78
CA LEU A 699 18.23 -9.28 20.15
C LEU A 699 17.11 -9.88 21.01
N CYS A 700 16.62 -11.08 20.68
CA CYS A 700 15.66 -11.83 21.52
C CYS A 700 16.21 -12.06 22.94
N VAL A 701 17.47 -12.52 23.05
CA VAL A 701 18.15 -12.74 24.34
C VAL A 701 18.32 -11.43 25.12
N THR A 702 18.62 -10.32 24.43
CA THR A 702 18.77 -8.99 25.07
C THR A 702 17.45 -8.50 25.67
N PHE A 703 16.32 -8.75 24.99
CA PHE A 703 14.98 -8.42 25.47
C PHE A 703 14.37 -9.45 26.43
N ARG A 704 15.02 -10.62 26.59
CA ARG A 704 14.53 -11.77 27.36
C ARG A 704 13.16 -12.26 26.88
N SER A 705 13.01 -12.43 25.56
CA SER A 705 11.85 -13.11 24.97
C SER A 705 11.72 -14.54 25.51
N SER A 706 10.52 -15.10 25.53
CA SER A 706 10.30 -16.47 26.03
C SER A 706 11.12 -17.51 25.24
N GLY A 707 11.51 -18.61 25.87
CA GLY A 707 12.33 -19.65 25.21
C GLY A 707 13.80 -19.29 24.98
N THR A 708 14.29 -18.15 25.49
CA THR A 708 15.70 -17.72 25.38
C THR A 708 16.63 -18.18 26.52
N ASP A 709 16.10 -18.87 27.54
CA ASP A 709 16.83 -19.28 28.76
C ASP A 709 17.81 -20.48 28.60
N GLY A 710 18.40 -20.70 27.42
CA GLY A 710 19.24 -21.87 27.11
C GLY A 710 20.39 -21.64 26.12
#